data_AF-A0A5C9CI89-F1
#
_entry.id   AF-A0A5C9CI89-F1
#
_cell.length_a   1.000
_cell.length_b   1.000
_cell.length_c   1.000
_cell.angle_alpha   90.00
_cell.angle_beta   90.00
_cell.angle_gamma   90.00
#
_symmetry.space_group_name_H-M   'P 1'
#
loop_
_entity.id
_entity.type
_entity.pdbx_description
1 polymer ?
#
loop_
_entity_poly.entity_id
_entity_poly.type
_entity_poly.pdbx_seq_one_letter_code
_entity_poly.pdbx_strand_id
1 'polypeptide(L)'
;MKILRITILLLLGSAWMILAARGQETVISLETAKEQGRLKSRFLKATKEVAKPTDAVPKANIAFFHESVGPILKKSCLACHGPEKTEGRLRIDQRWREVFKALSKSEMPPEDEPDYALADADRGRIVDWLSEELNTASVVRRNSKEQSSFRRLTKYEYDYALQDLLGLPYSLANPLPPETASEDGFKNSSELLQMSVMQFENYREIGLKALKRATVTGERPQAVTYIVSMQEEMAKAEAAKEAKDSDKNQKNSKKPRNQQQLFNRETGESLPFAERKTMPRAEAVAGQTPAVSPVVLVLPRSNELKLDLDRFLPDDGIMRVRIRAGRSTMNPDEYASLRLIFSAHTSNNANFSQVVSERDIPVTASADAPQFIHFDIPLSDIQRNPFRKLTTTFPRRDEFLHIHNVSNAHGGEEPLQVLIDYIEISAPFYEQWPPKTHTDIFIESDNKGDERIYGREVLNRFLRRVWRRPVTSQEVDQFMALFAKYRPEFSTFEEAMVEVLATALATPEFLYLTQRVTTDETKPSARISELELASRLSVFLWSSIPDDELLKLAEQGKLREPEVLAAQVKRMLADPRSRRFSQNFVEQWLGLDRMNSVTHVTDSSLREAMLEEPVAFFEEVLKHNHSIMDFIHSDYAVVNERLAAHYRIPKVYGHHFRKVPIAPQTNRGGLLTNAAIMTMNSDGTDSHPLKRGVWMLKRILDDPPPPPPPNVPEVDLTDPEILKMTLKARI
;
A
#
# COMPACT_ATOMS: atom_id res chain seq x y z
N MET A 1 67.22 32.63 -36.04
CA MET A 1 67.13 31.16 -36.14
C MET A 1 66.73 30.42 -34.85
N LYS A 2 66.01 31.04 -33.88
CA LYS A 2 65.33 30.32 -32.78
C LYS A 2 63.83 30.63 -32.62
N ILE A 3 63.30 31.64 -33.32
CA ILE A 3 61.88 32.02 -33.23
C ILE A 3 61.00 31.36 -34.32
N LEU A 4 61.57 30.90 -35.43
CA LEU A 4 60.80 30.28 -36.54
C LEU A 4 60.53 28.77 -36.36
N ARG A 5 61.17 28.10 -35.38
CA ARG A 5 60.94 26.67 -35.08
C ARG A 5 59.90 26.41 -33.99
N ILE A 6 59.50 27.44 -33.23
CA ILE A 6 58.51 27.31 -32.15
C ILE A 6 57.08 27.47 -32.71
N THR A 7 56.89 28.26 -33.77
CA THR A 7 55.57 28.45 -34.40
C THR A 7 55.09 27.24 -35.21
N ILE A 8 55.99 26.39 -35.71
CA ILE A 8 55.64 25.20 -36.49
C ILE A 8 55.26 24.00 -35.58
N LEU A 9 55.80 23.91 -34.36
CA LEU A 9 55.38 22.88 -33.39
C LEU A 9 54.00 23.19 -32.75
N LEU A 10 53.64 24.47 -32.59
CA LEU A 10 52.33 24.88 -32.07
C LEU A 10 51.17 24.72 -33.08
N LEU A 11 51.46 24.70 -34.39
CA LEU A 11 50.48 24.44 -35.45
C LEU A 11 50.25 22.93 -35.72
N LEU A 12 51.19 22.06 -35.33
CA LEU A 12 51.01 20.60 -35.43
C LEU A 12 50.37 19.98 -34.17
N GLY A 13 50.52 20.61 -33.00
CA GLY A 13 49.84 20.19 -31.76
C GLY A 13 48.34 20.56 -31.68
N SER A 14 47.89 21.52 -32.49
CA SER A 14 46.49 21.95 -32.56
C SER A 14 45.67 21.22 -33.65
N ALA A 15 46.33 20.51 -34.57
CA ALA A 15 45.66 19.70 -35.59
C ALA A 15 45.28 18.28 -35.10
N TRP A 16 45.87 17.78 -34.00
CA TRP A 16 45.53 16.48 -33.41
C TRP A 16 44.50 16.53 -32.28
N MET A 17 44.18 17.71 -31.76
CA MET A 17 43.06 17.90 -30.82
C MET A 17 41.71 18.14 -31.51
N ILE A 18 41.68 18.31 -32.84
CA ILE A 18 40.44 18.51 -33.63
C ILE A 18 40.01 17.21 -34.37
N LEU A 19 40.85 16.16 -34.39
CA LEU A 19 40.48 14.86 -34.98
C LEU A 19 40.07 13.78 -33.96
N ALA A 20 39.97 14.10 -32.67
CA ALA A 20 39.58 13.16 -31.61
C ALA A 20 38.34 13.62 -30.81
N ALA A 21 37.32 14.16 -31.49
CA ALA A 21 35.98 14.37 -30.89
C ALA A 21 34.86 14.55 -31.93
N ARG A 22 35.00 13.94 -33.11
CA ARG A 22 33.89 13.79 -34.06
C ARG A 22 33.72 12.34 -34.48
N GLY A 23 33.58 11.48 -33.49
CA GLY A 23 32.54 10.47 -33.60
C GLY A 23 31.22 11.21 -33.47
N GLN A 24 30.62 11.66 -34.57
CA GLN A 24 29.18 11.76 -34.60
C GLN A 24 28.69 10.34 -34.40
N GLU A 25 28.51 9.92 -33.15
CA GLU A 25 27.53 8.88 -32.86
C GLU A 25 26.24 9.44 -33.43
N THR A 26 25.86 8.93 -34.60
CA THR A 26 24.55 9.18 -35.17
C THR A 26 23.57 8.88 -34.05
N VAL A 27 22.88 9.90 -33.53
CA VAL A 27 21.87 9.74 -32.51
C VAL A 27 20.84 8.80 -33.11
N ILE A 28 20.94 7.52 -32.77
CA ILE A 28 20.01 6.51 -33.24
C ILE A 28 18.65 6.90 -32.67
N SER A 29 17.62 6.90 -33.53
CA SER A 29 16.26 7.13 -33.03
C SER A 29 15.95 6.06 -31.98
N LEU A 30 15.11 6.39 -30.99
CA LEU A 30 14.72 5.41 -29.98
C LEU A 30 14.14 4.15 -30.60
N GLU A 31 13.38 4.28 -31.69
CA GLU A 31 12.85 3.13 -32.44
C GLU A 31 13.97 2.29 -33.06
N THR A 32 15.01 2.93 -33.60
CA THR A 32 16.22 2.22 -34.07
C THR A 32 16.96 1.56 -32.91
N ALA A 33 17.07 2.21 -31.75
CA ALA A 33 17.72 1.65 -30.57
C ALA A 33 16.93 0.47 -30.00
N LYS A 34 15.60 0.57 -29.91
CA LYS A 34 14.67 -0.51 -29.54
C LYS A 34 14.80 -1.67 -30.50
N GLU A 35 14.79 -1.42 -31.81
CA GLU A 35 14.89 -2.46 -32.83
C GLU A 35 16.26 -3.13 -32.82
N GLN A 36 17.35 -2.36 -32.69
CA GLN A 36 18.69 -2.92 -32.53
C GLN A 36 18.82 -3.70 -31.24
N GLY A 37 18.27 -3.21 -30.13
CA GLY A 37 18.22 -3.90 -28.85
C GLY A 37 17.41 -5.19 -28.95
N ARG A 38 16.26 -5.17 -29.63
CA ARG A 38 15.42 -6.33 -29.94
C ARG A 38 16.18 -7.37 -30.76
N LEU A 39 16.85 -6.95 -31.84
CA LEU A 39 17.68 -7.81 -32.69
C LEU A 39 18.91 -8.36 -31.97
N LYS A 40 19.48 -7.61 -31.02
CA LYS A 40 20.61 -8.02 -30.18
C LYS A 40 20.17 -8.77 -28.92
N SER A 41 18.86 -8.80 -28.62
CA SER A 41 18.32 -9.39 -27.41
C SER A 41 18.62 -10.88 -27.36
N ARG A 42 19.39 -11.29 -26.35
CA ARG A 42 19.65 -12.69 -26.03
C ARG A 42 18.35 -13.48 -25.79
N PHE A 43 17.30 -12.81 -25.29
CA PHE A 43 16.00 -13.42 -25.01
C PHE A 43 15.20 -13.76 -26.28
N LEU A 44 15.30 -12.96 -27.35
CA LEU A 44 14.62 -13.25 -28.62
C LEU A 44 15.39 -14.26 -29.47
N LYS A 45 16.73 -14.23 -29.44
CA LYS A 45 17.56 -15.26 -30.10
C LYS A 45 17.37 -16.66 -29.48
N ALA A 46 16.94 -16.71 -28.22
CA ALA A 46 16.62 -17.92 -27.46
C ALA A 46 15.24 -18.53 -27.75
N THR A 47 14.54 -18.12 -28.82
CA THR A 47 13.20 -18.68 -29.18
C THR A 47 13.17 -19.61 -30.39
N LYS A 48 14.32 -19.98 -31.00
CA LYS A 48 14.36 -21.04 -32.03
C LYS A 48 14.88 -22.39 -31.55
N GLU A 49 15.51 -22.43 -30.41
CA GLU A 49 15.49 -23.59 -29.51
C GLU A 49 14.96 -23.01 -28.22
N VAL A 50 14.02 -23.67 -27.54
CA VAL A 50 13.80 -23.38 -26.12
C VAL A 50 15.19 -23.35 -25.51
N ALA A 51 15.71 -22.18 -25.15
CA ALA A 51 16.93 -22.12 -24.41
C ALA A 51 16.65 -22.99 -23.20
N LYS A 52 17.27 -24.17 -23.15
CA LYS A 52 17.45 -24.87 -21.90
C LYS A 52 17.98 -23.76 -20.99
N PRO A 53 17.24 -23.38 -19.93
CA PRO A 53 17.72 -22.37 -19.01
C PRO A 53 19.14 -22.81 -18.70
N THR A 54 20.12 -21.96 -18.99
CA THR A 54 21.53 -22.33 -18.92
C THR A 54 21.70 -23.16 -17.66
N ASP A 55 21.94 -24.47 -17.83
CA ASP A 55 22.03 -25.46 -16.75
C ASP A 55 23.24 -25.18 -15.84
N ALA A 56 23.92 -24.05 -16.04
CA ALA A 56 24.85 -23.47 -15.10
C ALA A 56 24.07 -22.91 -13.90
N VAL A 57 23.47 -23.82 -13.13
CA VAL A 57 23.35 -23.67 -11.69
C VAL A 57 24.72 -23.17 -11.21
N PRO A 58 24.84 -21.95 -10.64
CA PRO A 58 26.13 -21.47 -10.18
C PRO A 58 26.69 -22.50 -9.18
N LYS A 59 27.88 -23.01 -9.51
CA LYS A 59 28.53 -24.08 -8.75
C LYS A 59 29.40 -23.45 -7.69
N ALA A 60 29.44 -24.07 -6.52
CA ALA A 60 30.35 -23.64 -5.46
C ALA A 60 31.79 -23.57 -5.97
N ASN A 61 32.53 -22.54 -5.57
CA ASN A 61 33.93 -22.34 -5.92
C ASN A 61 34.83 -23.22 -5.04
N ILE A 62 34.75 -24.53 -5.31
CA ILE A 62 35.47 -25.57 -4.55
C ILE A 62 36.99 -25.40 -4.68
N ALA A 63 37.48 -24.89 -5.82
CA ALA A 63 38.91 -24.63 -6.03
C ALA A 63 39.43 -23.55 -5.08
N PHE A 64 38.76 -22.39 -5.02
CA PHE A 64 39.12 -21.33 -4.08
C PHE A 64 39.00 -21.79 -2.62
N PHE A 65 37.97 -22.58 -2.30
CA PHE A 65 37.86 -23.17 -0.97
C PHE A 65 39.10 -23.99 -0.60
N HIS A 66 39.52 -24.93 -1.45
CA HIS A 66 40.67 -25.79 -1.14
C HIS A 66 42.00 -25.02 -1.07
N GLU A 67 42.18 -24.00 -1.90
CA GLU A 67 43.42 -23.22 -1.96
C GLU A 67 43.52 -22.18 -0.85
N SER A 68 42.42 -21.47 -0.55
CA SER A 68 42.47 -20.25 0.25
C SER A 68 41.73 -20.32 1.58
N VAL A 69 40.69 -21.15 1.72
CA VAL A 69 39.81 -21.15 2.90
C VAL A 69 40.00 -22.40 3.77
N GLY A 70 40.02 -23.57 3.16
CA GLY A 70 40.17 -24.87 3.80
C GLY A 70 41.41 -24.99 4.71
N PRO A 71 42.60 -24.53 4.29
CA PRO A 71 43.79 -24.53 5.14
C PRO A 71 43.62 -23.68 6.40
N ILE A 72 42.95 -22.53 6.30
CA ILE A 72 42.71 -21.60 7.41
C ILE A 72 41.73 -22.23 8.41
N LEU A 73 40.61 -22.78 7.93
CA LEU A 73 39.63 -23.48 8.77
C LEU A 73 40.24 -24.70 9.47
N LYS A 74 41.12 -25.44 8.78
CA LYS A 74 41.83 -26.58 9.35
C LYS A 74 42.75 -26.16 10.49
N LYS A 75 43.45 -25.03 10.34
CA LYS A 75 44.38 -24.50 11.34
C LYS A 75 43.66 -23.91 12.54
N SER A 76 42.64 -23.08 12.32
CA SER A 76 42.05 -22.22 13.36
C SER A 76 40.68 -22.67 13.89
N CYS A 77 40.01 -23.63 13.26
CA CYS A 77 38.64 -24.00 13.63
C CYS A 77 38.42 -25.51 13.86
N LEU A 78 39.12 -26.37 13.11
CA LEU A 78 38.83 -27.81 13.10
C LEU A 78 39.15 -28.52 14.42
N ALA A 79 40.08 -28.01 15.22
CA ALA A 79 40.44 -28.59 16.51
C ALA A 79 39.28 -28.54 17.53
N CYS A 80 38.43 -27.51 17.46
CA CYS A 80 37.30 -27.31 18.38
C CYS A 80 35.93 -27.61 17.76
N HIS A 81 35.82 -27.56 16.43
CA HIS A 81 34.56 -27.71 15.67
C HIS A 81 34.63 -28.79 14.59
N GLY A 82 35.45 -29.82 14.80
CA GLY A 82 35.65 -30.96 13.91
C GLY A 82 34.76 -32.17 14.24
N PRO A 83 34.96 -33.31 13.56
CA PRO A 83 34.19 -34.54 13.80
C PRO A 83 34.46 -35.17 15.17
N GLU A 84 35.62 -34.92 15.77
CA GLU A 84 36.03 -35.48 17.06
C GLU A 84 35.68 -34.56 18.25
N LYS A 85 35.56 -33.25 18.03
CA LYS A 85 35.25 -32.24 19.05
C LYS A 85 34.29 -31.20 18.47
N THR A 86 33.14 -31.02 19.11
CA THR A 86 32.06 -30.12 18.65
C THR A 86 31.69 -29.12 19.76
N GLU A 87 32.58 -28.19 20.05
CA GLU A 87 32.31 -27.13 21.01
C GLU A 87 31.11 -26.27 20.57
N GLY A 88 30.30 -25.84 21.53
CA GLY A 88 29.07 -25.08 21.26
C GLY A 88 28.01 -25.83 20.42
N ARG A 89 28.13 -27.15 20.24
CA ARG A 89 27.32 -27.97 19.30
C ARG A 89 27.46 -27.51 17.85
N LEU A 90 28.58 -26.88 17.51
CA LEU A 90 28.89 -26.40 16.17
C LEU A 90 29.92 -27.32 15.50
N ARG A 91 29.63 -27.73 14.26
CA ARG A 91 30.54 -28.46 13.36
C ARG A 91 30.68 -27.69 12.06
N ILE A 92 31.91 -27.33 11.68
CA ILE A 92 32.14 -26.38 10.57
C ILE A 92 31.73 -26.90 9.19
N ASP A 93 31.64 -28.22 9.01
CA ASP A 93 31.21 -28.88 7.78
C ASP A 93 29.68 -28.99 7.63
N GLN A 94 28.90 -28.60 8.65
CA GLN A 94 27.43 -28.70 8.64
C GLN A 94 26.70 -27.35 8.76
N ARG A 95 27.34 -26.32 9.34
CA ARG A 95 26.63 -25.09 9.79
C ARG A 95 27.29 -23.79 9.34
N TRP A 96 27.49 -23.62 8.03
CA TRP A 96 28.16 -22.47 7.43
C TRP A 96 27.56 -21.09 7.77
N ARG A 97 26.23 -20.97 7.98
CA ARG A 97 25.59 -19.71 8.41
C ARG A 97 26.01 -19.29 9.82
N GLU A 98 26.21 -20.24 10.72
CA GLU A 98 26.66 -19.97 12.10
C GLU A 98 28.15 -19.59 12.11
N VAL A 99 28.96 -20.24 11.27
CA VAL A 99 30.37 -19.88 11.06
C VAL A 99 30.50 -18.43 10.54
N PHE A 100 29.72 -18.06 9.52
CA PHE A 100 29.68 -16.69 9.01
C PHE A 100 29.37 -15.68 10.13
N LYS A 101 28.28 -15.92 10.88
CA LYS A 101 27.85 -15.02 11.96
C LYS A 101 28.92 -14.84 13.05
N ALA A 102 29.57 -15.92 13.47
CA ALA A 102 30.60 -15.87 14.51
C ALA A 102 31.86 -15.13 14.02
N LEU A 103 32.28 -15.37 12.77
CA LEU A 103 33.46 -14.72 12.20
C LEU A 103 33.22 -13.24 11.88
N SER A 104 32.05 -12.87 11.35
CA SER A 104 31.69 -11.48 11.04
C SER A 104 31.62 -10.58 12.27
N LYS A 105 31.40 -11.16 13.46
CA LYS A 105 31.40 -10.44 14.74
C LYS A 105 32.72 -10.50 15.49
N SER A 106 33.73 -11.15 14.91
CA SER A 106 35.00 -11.43 15.57
C SER A 106 34.89 -12.21 16.89
N GLU A 107 33.81 -12.99 17.08
CA GLU A 107 33.58 -13.79 18.30
C GLU A 107 34.43 -15.07 18.34
N MET A 108 35.00 -15.50 17.20
CA MET A 108 35.75 -16.75 17.05
C MET A 108 36.99 -16.54 16.18
N PRO A 109 38.15 -17.15 16.46
CA PRO A 109 38.50 -17.87 17.69
C PRO A 109 38.51 -16.92 18.90
N PRO A 110 38.15 -17.39 20.10
CA PRO A 110 38.07 -16.54 21.29
C PRO A 110 39.48 -16.19 21.79
N GLU A 111 39.60 -15.09 22.54
CA GLU A 111 40.89 -14.55 22.98
C GLU A 111 41.66 -15.48 23.93
N ASP A 112 40.96 -16.40 24.60
CA ASP A 112 41.52 -17.39 25.51
C ASP A 112 42.11 -18.64 24.82
N GLU A 113 42.05 -18.70 23.49
CA GLU A 113 42.59 -19.79 22.66
C GLU A 113 43.65 -19.27 21.65
N PRO A 114 44.82 -18.78 22.13
CA PRO A 114 45.82 -18.08 21.32
C PRO A 114 46.48 -18.97 20.27
N ASP A 115 46.53 -20.29 20.50
CA ASP A 115 47.10 -21.26 19.56
C ASP A 115 46.30 -21.38 18.26
N TYR A 116 45.05 -20.90 18.27
CA TYR A 116 44.15 -20.92 17.12
C TYR A 116 43.89 -19.54 16.52
N ALA A 117 44.55 -18.49 17.01
CA ALA A 117 44.33 -17.10 16.61
C ALA A 117 44.22 -16.91 15.09
N LEU A 118 43.22 -16.13 14.68
CA LEU A 118 42.88 -15.86 13.28
C LEU A 118 43.20 -14.41 12.94
N ALA A 119 44.10 -14.19 11.98
CA ALA A 119 44.45 -12.85 11.51
C ALA A 119 43.26 -12.18 10.80
N ASP A 120 43.14 -10.85 10.90
CA ASP A 120 42.01 -10.11 10.31
C ASP A 120 41.89 -10.28 8.80
N ALA A 121 43.02 -10.37 8.09
CA ALA A 121 43.03 -10.64 6.64
C ALA A 121 42.50 -12.04 6.28
N ASP A 122 42.74 -13.02 7.14
CA ASP A 122 42.28 -14.40 6.97
C ASP A 122 40.79 -14.52 7.33
N ARG A 123 40.36 -13.82 8.39
CA ARG A 123 38.96 -13.66 8.78
C ARG A 123 38.15 -13.02 7.65
N GLY A 124 38.63 -11.91 7.09
CA GLY A 124 38.01 -11.25 5.94
C GLY A 124 37.83 -12.19 4.75
N ARG A 125 38.88 -12.94 4.38
CA ARG A 125 38.81 -13.93 3.28
C ARG A 125 37.74 -15.01 3.49
N ILE A 126 37.60 -15.52 4.72
CA ILE A 126 36.56 -16.52 5.02
C ILE A 126 35.16 -15.90 4.94
N VAL A 127 34.98 -14.70 5.50
CA VAL A 127 33.69 -13.98 5.51
C VAL A 127 33.24 -13.64 4.08
N ASP A 128 34.14 -13.12 3.24
CA ASP A 128 33.86 -12.78 1.85
C ASP A 128 33.43 -14.02 1.05
N TRP A 129 34.21 -15.11 1.16
CA TRP A 129 33.88 -16.38 0.50
C TRP A 129 32.54 -16.95 0.99
N LEU A 130 32.29 -16.95 2.30
CA LEU A 130 31.01 -17.42 2.85
C LEU A 130 29.84 -16.56 2.37
N SER A 131 30.01 -15.25 2.26
CA SER A 131 28.99 -14.35 1.73
C SER A 131 28.62 -14.71 0.28
N GLU A 132 29.64 -14.88 -0.58
CA GLU A 132 29.46 -15.25 -2.00
C GLU A 132 28.81 -16.64 -2.17
N GLU A 133 29.27 -17.64 -1.41
CA GLU A 133 28.75 -19.00 -1.47
C GLU A 133 27.35 -19.13 -0.88
N LEU A 134 27.03 -18.39 0.19
CA LEU A 134 25.67 -18.36 0.76
C LEU A 134 24.69 -17.68 -0.20
N ASN A 135 25.12 -16.62 -0.90
CA ASN A 135 24.32 -15.99 -1.95
C ASN A 135 24.12 -16.94 -3.13
N THR A 136 25.19 -17.60 -3.59
CA THR A 136 25.14 -18.62 -4.64
C THR A 136 24.19 -19.75 -4.28
N ALA A 137 24.31 -20.32 -3.08
CA ALA A 137 23.42 -21.36 -2.58
C ALA A 137 21.96 -20.89 -2.48
N SER A 138 21.73 -19.63 -2.09
CA SER A 138 20.40 -19.00 -2.09
C SER A 138 19.84 -18.90 -3.50
N VAL A 139 20.62 -18.45 -4.49
CA VAL A 139 20.23 -18.39 -5.91
C VAL A 139 19.92 -19.78 -6.47
N VAL A 140 20.76 -20.79 -6.19
CA VAL A 140 20.54 -22.18 -6.60
C VAL A 140 19.26 -22.75 -5.99
N ARG A 141 19.05 -22.52 -4.69
CA ARG A 141 17.84 -22.93 -3.99
C ARG A 141 16.58 -22.28 -4.58
N ARG A 142 16.64 -20.97 -4.87
CA ARG A 142 15.55 -20.20 -5.51
C ARG A 142 15.23 -20.67 -6.93
N ASN A 143 16.24 -21.09 -7.70
CA ASN A 143 16.12 -21.49 -9.11
C ASN A 143 15.92 -23.00 -9.33
N SER A 144 16.01 -23.82 -8.30
CA SER A 144 15.65 -25.24 -8.39
C SER A 144 14.15 -25.37 -8.67
N LYS A 145 13.81 -25.85 -9.89
CA LYS A 145 12.50 -25.78 -10.56
C LYS A 145 11.29 -26.42 -9.84
N GLU A 146 11.43 -26.88 -8.61
CA GLU A 146 10.42 -27.72 -7.94
C GLU A 146 10.10 -27.33 -6.50
N GLN A 147 10.70 -26.28 -5.95
CA GLN A 147 10.45 -25.90 -4.56
C GLN A 147 9.77 -24.53 -4.44
N SER A 148 8.53 -24.56 -3.98
CA SER A 148 8.01 -23.43 -3.25
C SER A 148 8.51 -23.47 -1.83
N SER A 149 8.97 -22.33 -1.35
CA SER A 149 9.20 -22.18 0.06
C SER A 149 7.87 -22.09 0.82
N PHE A 150 7.76 -22.87 1.88
CA PHE A 150 6.84 -22.60 2.97
C PHE A 150 7.06 -21.16 3.43
N ARG A 151 6.07 -20.28 3.23
CA ARG A 151 6.17 -18.87 3.62
C ARG A 151 4.92 -18.39 4.32
N ARG A 152 5.10 -17.53 5.31
CA ARG A 152 4.02 -16.79 5.95
C ARG A 152 3.42 -15.80 4.94
N LEU A 153 2.16 -15.44 5.10
CA LEU A 153 1.62 -14.22 4.51
C LEU A 153 2.33 -13.02 5.14
N THR A 154 2.72 -12.06 4.33
CA THR A 154 3.18 -10.74 4.81
C THR A 154 2.05 -10.02 5.55
N LYS A 155 2.37 -8.96 6.31
CA LYS A 155 1.39 -8.13 7.01
C LYS A 155 0.28 -7.65 6.07
N TYR A 156 0.63 -7.14 4.88
CA TYR A 156 -0.35 -6.64 3.93
C TYR A 156 -1.18 -7.78 3.31
N GLU A 157 -0.58 -8.95 3.01
CA GLU A 157 -1.34 -10.10 2.50
C GLU A 157 -2.32 -10.65 3.55
N TYR A 158 -1.91 -10.70 4.82
CA TYR A 158 -2.78 -11.10 5.92
C TYR A 158 -3.93 -10.10 6.12
N ASP A 159 -3.64 -8.81 6.02
CA ASP A 159 -4.64 -7.74 6.13
C ASP A 159 -5.72 -7.88 5.05
N TYR A 160 -5.31 -7.97 3.78
CA TYR A 160 -6.25 -8.17 2.67
C TYR A 160 -6.99 -9.50 2.74
N ALA A 161 -6.32 -10.57 3.21
CA ALA A 161 -6.97 -11.85 3.44
C ALA A 161 -8.09 -11.76 4.47
N LEU A 162 -7.91 -11.01 5.57
CA LEU A 162 -8.98 -10.77 6.55
C LEU A 162 -10.09 -9.89 5.97
N GLN A 163 -9.75 -8.81 5.26
CA GLN A 163 -10.72 -7.93 4.62
C GLN A 163 -11.64 -8.72 3.66
N ASP A 164 -11.06 -9.53 2.77
CA ASP A 164 -11.81 -10.31 1.79
C ASP A 164 -12.56 -11.51 2.42
N LEU A 165 -12.01 -12.08 3.50
CA LEU A 165 -12.67 -13.17 4.22
C LEU A 165 -13.93 -12.67 4.94
N LEU A 166 -13.83 -11.53 5.63
CA LEU A 166 -14.83 -11.01 6.56
C LEU A 166 -15.71 -9.89 5.96
N GLY A 167 -15.38 -9.39 4.77
CA GLY A 167 -16.10 -8.30 4.12
C GLY A 167 -15.89 -6.94 4.79
N LEU A 168 -14.75 -6.74 5.45
CA LEU A 168 -14.41 -5.50 6.15
C LEU A 168 -13.51 -4.64 5.25
N PRO A 169 -13.84 -3.36 4.96
CA PRO A 169 -13.12 -2.57 3.96
C PRO A 169 -11.85 -1.87 4.48
N TYR A 170 -11.47 -2.06 5.74
CA TYR A 170 -10.40 -1.30 6.40
C TYR A 170 -9.27 -2.18 6.93
N SER A 171 -8.12 -1.56 7.24
CA SER A 171 -6.94 -2.25 7.76
C SER A 171 -7.16 -2.77 9.19
N LEU A 172 -6.93 -4.07 9.36
CA LEU A 172 -7.08 -4.83 10.60
C LEU A 172 -5.72 -5.21 11.19
N ALA A 173 -4.69 -5.33 10.36
CA ALA A 173 -3.39 -5.85 10.72
C ALA A 173 -2.37 -4.78 11.16
N ASN A 174 -2.80 -3.53 11.35
CA ASN A 174 -1.94 -2.41 11.79
C ASN A 174 -1.03 -2.72 13.00
N PRO A 175 -1.46 -3.48 14.03
CA PRO A 175 -0.62 -3.84 15.18
C PRO A 175 0.57 -4.75 14.86
N LEU A 176 0.59 -5.43 13.70
CA LEU A 176 1.73 -6.25 13.31
C LEU A 176 2.94 -5.38 12.96
N PRO A 177 4.16 -5.77 13.37
CA PRO A 177 5.36 -5.06 12.96
C PRO A 177 5.57 -5.19 11.44
N PRO A 178 6.24 -4.21 10.80
CA PRO A 178 6.58 -4.31 9.39
C PRO A 178 7.61 -5.42 9.14
N GLU A 179 7.56 -6.04 7.96
CA GLU A 179 8.59 -6.98 7.50
C GLU A 179 9.88 -6.29 7.06
N THR A 180 11.01 -6.98 7.29
CA THR A 180 12.30 -6.65 6.69
C THR A 180 12.28 -6.97 5.19
N ALA A 181 12.69 -6.00 4.36
CA ALA A 181 12.85 -6.23 2.94
C ALA A 181 14.10 -7.09 2.66
N SER A 182 14.04 -7.94 1.64
CA SER A 182 15.21 -8.66 1.12
C SER A 182 16.22 -7.71 0.49
N GLU A 183 17.41 -8.22 0.12
CA GLU A 183 18.41 -7.47 -0.65
C GLU A 183 17.83 -6.90 -1.96
N ASP A 184 16.94 -7.68 -2.59
CA ASP A 184 16.18 -7.33 -3.80
C ASP A 184 15.07 -6.28 -3.52
N GLY A 185 14.76 -6.02 -2.25
CA GLY A 185 13.78 -5.02 -1.80
C GLY A 185 12.36 -5.55 -1.56
N PHE A 186 12.14 -6.86 -1.69
CA PHE A 186 10.83 -7.47 -1.51
C PHE A 186 10.63 -8.04 -0.10
N LYS A 187 9.43 -7.86 0.46
CA LYS A 187 9.04 -8.27 1.81
C LYS A 187 8.48 -9.69 1.87
N ASN A 188 8.18 -10.31 0.73
CA ASN A 188 7.56 -11.64 0.65
C ASN A 188 8.59 -12.79 0.51
N SER A 189 9.87 -12.52 0.80
CA SER A 189 10.90 -13.55 0.80
C SER A 189 10.70 -14.52 1.97
N SER A 190 10.57 -15.80 1.66
CA SER A 190 10.34 -16.85 2.66
C SER A 190 11.42 -16.95 3.74
N GLU A 191 12.67 -16.60 3.41
CA GLU A 191 13.78 -16.71 4.37
C GLU A 191 13.71 -15.65 5.49
N LEU A 192 13.03 -14.53 5.21
CA LEU A 192 12.91 -13.38 6.11
C LEU A 192 11.58 -13.33 6.87
N LEU A 193 10.64 -14.22 6.52
CA LEU A 193 9.30 -14.27 7.10
C LEU A 193 9.20 -15.21 8.31
N GLN A 194 10.14 -15.09 9.23
CA GLN A 194 10.11 -15.80 10.51
C GLN A 194 8.99 -15.24 11.41
N MET A 195 8.51 -16.04 12.36
CA MET A 195 7.46 -15.67 13.30
C MET A 195 7.98 -15.72 14.74
N SER A 196 7.72 -14.68 15.53
CA SER A 196 7.94 -14.69 16.97
C SER A 196 6.69 -15.14 17.73
N VAL A 197 6.85 -15.57 18.99
CA VAL A 197 5.72 -15.96 19.86
C VAL A 197 4.74 -14.79 20.04
N MET A 198 5.26 -13.56 20.24
CA MET A 198 4.44 -12.36 20.33
C MET A 198 3.61 -12.10 19.05
N GLN A 199 4.19 -12.36 17.88
CA GLN A 199 3.45 -12.22 16.62
C GLN A 199 2.30 -13.24 16.53
N PHE A 200 2.50 -14.47 17.02
CA PHE A 200 1.46 -15.49 17.04
C PHE A 200 0.25 -15.08 17.89
N GLU A 201 0.49 -14.57 19.11
CA GLU A 201 -0.58 -14.05 19.98
C GLU A 201 -1.34 -12.90 19.30
N ASN A 202 -0.60 -11.97 18.68
CA ASN A 202 -1.18 -10.85 17.95
C ASN A 202 -2.08 -11.31 16.79
N TYR A 203 -1.74 -12.38 16.07
CA TYR A 203 -2.58 -12.90 14.99
C TYR A 203 -3.96 -13.32 15.50
N ARG A 204 -4.02 -14.07 16.60
CA ARG A 204 -5.29 -14.48 17.20
C ARG A 204 -6.09 -13.27 17.69
N GLU A 205 -5.44 -12.31 18.36
CA GLU A 205 -6.12 -11.11 18.86
C GLU A 205 -6.69 -10.26 17.71
N ILE A 206 -5.93 -10.09 16.63
CA ILE A 206 -6.39 -9.38 15.42
C ILE A 206 -7.56 -10.13 14.80
N GLY A 207 -7.48 -11.46 14.64
CA GLY A 207 -8.56 -12.28 14.12
C GLY A 207 -9.84 -12.17 14.96
N LEU A 208 -9.71 -12.17 16.30
CA LEU A 208 -10.83 -12.01 17.21
C LEU A 208 -11.48 -10.62 17.09
N LYS A 209 -10.67 -9.55 17.08
CA LYS A 209 -11.16 -8.18 16.91
C LYS A 209 -11.86 -8.00 15.57
N ALA A 210 -11.32 -8.57 14.50
CA ALA A 210 -11.91 -8.54 13.17
C ALA A 210 -13.26 -9.28 13.14
N LEU A 211 -13.33 -10.49 13.71
CA LEU A 211 -14.58 -11.25 13.81
C LEU A 211 -15.64 -10.50 14.63
N LYS A 212 -15.28 -9.93 15.77
CA LYS A 212 -16.19 -9.11 16.59
C LYS A 212 -16.73 -7.88 15.84
N ARG A 213 -15.97 -7.34 14.89
CA ARG A 213 -16.44 -6.26 13.99
C ARG A 213 -17.32 -6.77 12.85
N ALA A 214 -17.06 -7.99 12.36
CA ALA A 214 -17.83 -8.63 11.29
C ALA A 214 -19.19 -9.17 11.78
N THR A 215 -19.27 -9.60 13.03
CA THR A 215 -20.45 -10.26 13.61
C THR A 215 -21.18 -9.36 14.59
N VAL A 216 -22.50 -9.42 14.58
CA VAL A 216 -23.37 -8.72 15.55
C VAL A 216 -24.15 -9.71 16.41
N THR A 217 -24.66 -9.23 17.56
CA THR A 217 -25.61 -9.96 18.41
C THR A 217 -26.84 -9.08 18.68
N GLY A 218 -28.01 -9.71 18.79
CA GLY A 218 -29.26 -9.04 19.18
C GLY A 218 -29.93 -8.20 18.10
N GLU A 219 -30.68 -7.19 18.55
CA GLU A 219 -31.47 -6.30 17.69
C GLU A 219 -30.61 -5.24 17.00
N ARG A 220 -31.14 -4.68 15.91
CA ARG A 220 -30.48 -3.63 15.13
C ARG A 220 -30.23 -2.40 16.01
N PRO A 221 -28.97 -1.94 16.15
CA PRO A 221 -28.67 -0.71 16.88
C PRO A 221 -29.44 0.48 16.30
N GLN A 222 -29.99 1.31 17.19
CA GLN A 222 -30.64 2.54 16.77
C GLN A 222 -29.58 3.52 16.24
N ALA A 223 -29.75 3.95 14.99
CA ALA A 223 -28.85 4.91 14.38
C ALA A 223 -29.15 6.33 14.86
N VAL A 224 -28.09 7.09 15.12
CA VAL A 224 -28.16 8.54 15.27
C VAL A 224 -28.12 9.16 13.88
N THR A 225 -29.16 9.92 13.54
CA THR A 225 -29.33 10.50 12.20
C THR A 225 -29.41 12.02 12.26
N TYR A 226 -28.55 12.70 11.52
CA TYR A 226 -28.57 14.15 11.31
C TYR A 226 -29.08 14.43 9.90
N ILE A 227 -30.00 15.39 9.77
CA ILE A 227 -30.52 15.83 8.47
C ILE A 227 -30.37 17.35 8.38
N VAL A 228 -29.62 17.80 7.37
CA VAL A 228 -29.45 19.20 7.01
C VAL A 228 -30.12 19.41 5.66
N SER A 229 -31.34 19.95 5.69
CA SER A 229 -32.11 20.36 4.51
C SER A 229 -31.88 21.85 4.26
N MET A 230 -31.40 22.22 3.08
CA MET A 230 -31.14 23.63 2.80
C MET A 230 -32.41 24.47 2.76
N GLN A 231 -33.55 23.87 2.38
CA GLN A 231 -34.87 24.50 2.48
C GLN A 231 -35.21 24.90 3.93
N GLU A 232 -34.97 24.00 4.89
CA GLU A 232 -35.24 24.28 6.31
C GLU A 232 -34.25 25.32 6.86
N GLU A 233 -32.98 25.26 6.43
CA GLU A 233 -31.96 26.24 6.84
C GLU A 233 -32.25 27.64 6.29
N MET A 234 -32.83 27.75 5.09
CA MET A 234 -33.28 29.02 4.53
C MET A 234 -34.46 29.60 5.31
N ALA A 235 -35.49 28.80 5.62
CA ALA A 235 -36.60 29.24 6.46
C ALA A 235 -36.12 29.73 7.85
N LYS A 236 -35.13 29.03 8.45
CA LYS A 236 -34.49 29.46 9.71
C LYS A 236 -33.69 30.75 9.57
N ALA A 237 -33.12 31.03 8.41
CA ALA A 237 -32.39 32.26 8.13
C ALA A 237 -33.34 33.44 7.90
N GLU A 238 -34.44 33.23 7.18
CA GLU A 238 -35.53 34.19 6.97
C GLU A 238 -36.14 34.63 8.30
N ALA A 239 -36.56 33.68 9.14
CA ALA A 239 -37.13 33.98 10.46
C ALA A 239 -36.16 34.75 11.37
N ALA A 240 -34.86 34.45 11.30
CA ALA A 240 -33.84 35.16 12.06
C ALA A 240 -33.57 36.59 11.54
N LYS A 241 -33.77 36.83 10.24
CA LYS A 241 -33.69 38.15 9.61
C LYS A 241 -34.89 39.00 10.04
N GLU A 242 -36.11 38.45 9.96
CA GLU A 242 -37.33 39.13 10.42
C GLU A 242 -37.27 39.50 11.91
N ALA A 243 -36.79 38.60 12.77
CA ALA A 243 -36.61 38.88 14.19
C ALA A 243 -35.64 40.05 14.45
N LYS A 244 -34.57 40.19 13.64
CA LYS A 244 -33.62 41.30 13.75
C LYS A 244 -34.17 42.63 13.21
N ASP A 245 -34.97 42.59 12.15
CA ASP A 245 -35.58 43.80 11.58
C ASP A 245 -36.70 44.36 12.51
N SER A 246 -37.26 43.53 13.39
CA SER A 246 -38.21 43.94 14.43
C SER A 246 -37.57 44.59 15.67
N ASP A 247 -36.27 44.42 15.90
CA ASP A 247 -35.55 44.94 17.07
C ASP A 247 -34.54 46.02 16.64
N LYS A 248 -35.02 47.26 16.48
CA LYS A 248 -34.28 48.43 15.95
C LYS A 248 -33.15 48.96 16.85
N ASN A 249 -32.47 48.11 17.62
CA ASN A 249 -31.35 48.56 18.43
C ASN A 249 -30.30 47.47 18.68
N GLN A 250 -29.49 47.13 17.68
CA GLN A 250 -28.19 46.52 17.96
C GLN A 250 -27.10 46.78 16.91
N LYS A 251 -25.92 47.09 17.45
CA LYS A 251 -24.69 47.53 16.79
C LYS A 251 -24.15 46.50 15.79
N ASN A 252 -23.56 47.04 14.71
CA ASN A 252 -22.75 46.37 13.69
C ASN A 252 -21.81 45.29 14.27
N SER A 253 -22.21 44.03 14.20
CA SER A 253 -21.26 42.92 14.20
C SER A 253 -20.66 42.80 12.79
N LYS A 254 -19.32 42.81 12.71
CA LYS A 254 -18.60 42.64 11.44
C LYS A 254 -18.98 41.29 10.83
N LYS A 255 -19.60 41.30 9.64
CA LYS A 255 -19.92 40.09 8.87
C LYS A 255 -18.61 39.35 8.52
N PRO A 256 -18.51 38.04 8.79
CA PRO A 256 -17.36 37.25 8.36
C PRO A 256 -17.30 37.22 6.82
N ARG A 257 -16.10 37.45 6.26
CA ARG A 257 -15.90 37.73 4.83
C ARG A 257 -16.06 36.51 3.91
N ASN A 258 -16.22 35.29 4.46
CA ASN A 258 -16.24 34.00 3.74
C ASN A 258 -17.41 33.08 4.17
N GLN A 259 -18.55 33.61 4.59
CA GLN A 259 -19.69 32.79 5.00
C GLN A 259 -20.42 32.19 3.78
N GLN A 260 -20.67 30.88 3.79
CA GLN A 260 -21.41 30.21 2.70
C GLN A 260 -22.82 30.80 2.56
N GLN A 261 -23.38 30.73 1.35
CA GLN A 261 -24.69 31.28 1.04
C GLN A 261 -25.69 30.17 0.74
N LEU A 262 -26.90 30.34 1.27
CA LEU A 262 -28.11 29.68 0.79
C LEU A 262 -28.64 30.48 -0.39
N PHE A 263 -29.04 29.79 -1.45
CA PHE A 263 -29.56 30.38 -2.67
C PHE A 263 -30.83 29.64 -3.09
N ASN A 264 -31.93 30.37 -3.21
CA ASN A 264 -33.15 29.85 -3.78
C ASN A 264 -33.12 30.06 -5.30
N ARG A 265 -33.10 28.94 -6.05
CA ARG A 265 -32.98 28.97 -7.50
C ARG A 265 -34.26 29.44 -8.22
N GLU A 266 -35.41 29.36 -7.55
CA GLU A 266 -36.70 29.79 -8.11
C GLU A 266 -36.95 31.28 -7.87
N THR A 267 -36.65 31.78 -6.67
CA THR A 267 -36.89 33.19 -6.31
C THR A 267 -35.69 34.10 -6.57
N GLY A 268 -34.50 33.54 -6.70
CA GLY A 268 -33.23 34.28 -6.79
C GLY A 268 -32.76 34.87 -5.46
N GLU A 269 -33.44 34.58 -4.34
CA GLU A 269 -33.05 35.09 -3.03
C GLU A 269 -31.80 34.39 -2.49
N SER A 270 -30.91 35.18 -1.86
CA SER A 270 -29.68 34.68 -1.24
C SER A 270 -29.55 35.14 0.20
N LEU A 271 -29.26 34.20 1.11
CA LEU A 271 -29.11 34.44 2.54
C LEU A 271 -27.85 33.74 3.07
N PRO A 272 -27.16 34.31 4.07
CA PRO A 272 -25.98 33.66 4.65
C PRO A 272 -26.36 32.39 5.42
N PHE A 273 -25.64 31.30 5.17
CA PHE A 273 -25.74 30.07 5.95
C PHE A 273 -25.14 30.28 7.34
N ALA A 274 -25.94 30.12 8.39
CA ALA A 274 -25.47 30.23 9.76
C ALA A 274 -24.96 28.88 10.27
N GLU A 275 -23.66 28.78 10.57
CA GLU A 275 -23.12 27.60 11.27
C GLU A 275 -23.77 27.47 12.65
N ARG A 276 -24.54 26.41 12.85
CA ARG A 276 -25.24 26.10 14.10
C ARG A 276 -24.93 24.67 14.52
N LYS A 277 -25.13 24.36 15.80
CA LYS A 277 -25.10 22.98 16.29
C LYS A 277 -26.16 22.15 15.56
N THR A 278 -25.72 21.08 14.92
CA THR A 278 -26.59 20.14 14.23
C THR A 278 -26.96 19.04 15.22
N MET A 279 -28.22 19.01 15.64
CA MET A 279 -28.72 17.98 16.56
C MET A 279 -29.26 16.78 15.77
N PRO A 280 -29.13 15.56 16.30
CA PRO A 280 -29.74 14.40 15.68
C PRO A 280 -31.28 14.47 15.75
N ARG A 281 -31.95 13.92 14.74
CA ARG A 281 -33.40 13.80 14.68
C ARG A 281 -33.83 12.44 15.20
N ALA A 282 -34.62 12.43 16.28
CA ALA A 282 -35.06 11.20 16.94
C ALA A 282 -35.93 10.29 16.05
N GLU A 283 -36.72 10.88 15.14
CA GLU A 283 -37.67 10.17 14.28
C GLU A 283 -37.15 9.96 12.85
N ALA A 284 -35.92 10.35 12.54
CA ALA A 284 -35.38 10.22 11.19
C ALA A 284 -35.03 8.76 10.88
N VAL A 285 -35.55 8.24 9.78
CA VAL A 285 -35.15 6.96 9.20
C VAL A 285 -34.03 7.21 8.20
N ALA A 286 -32.84 6.69 8.48
CA ALA A 286 -31.68 6.78 7.58
C ALA A 286 -31.99 6.13 6.21
N GLY A 287 -31.45 6.70 5.13
CA GLY A 287 -31.62 6.17 3.77
C GLY A 287 -32.82 6.72 3.01
N GLN A 288 -33.63 7.61 3.59
CA GLN A 288 -34.73 8.24 2.87
C GLN A 288 -34.19 9.16 1.75
N THR A 289 -34.96 9.27 0.67
CA THR A 289 -34.63 10.15 -0.46
C THR A 289 -35.70 11.22 -0.57
N PRO A 290 -35.48 12.41 0.02
CA PRO A 290 -36.45 13.50 -0.06
C PRO A 290 -36.58 14.03 -1.49
N ALA A 291 -37.64 14.79 -1.77
CA ALA A 291 -37.75 15.54 -3.02
C ALA A 291 -36.57 16.50 -3.20
N VAL A 292 -36.20 16.80 -4.44
CA VAL A 292 -35.16 17.79 -4.76
C VAL A 292 -35.64 19.17 -4.33
N SER A 293 -34.79 19.90 -3.62
CA SER A 293 -35.09 21.25 -3.12
C SER A 293 -34.56 22.31 -4.10
N PRO A 294 -35.35 23.37 -4.41
CA PRO A 294 -34.85 24.50 -5.19
C PRO A 294 -33.86 25.37 -4.40
N VAL A 295 -33.86 25.26 -3.07
CA VAL A 295 -32.90 25.91 -2.18
C VAL A 295 -31.64 25.08 -2.06
N VAL A 296 -30.49 25.69 -2.35
CA VAL A 296 -29.17 25.07 -2.32
C VAL A 296 -28.20 25.89 -1.47
N LEU A 297 -27.25 25.22 -0.84
CA LEU A 297 -26.03 25.83 -0.35
C LEU A 297 -25.03 25.90 -1.49
N VAL A 298 -24.52 27.11 -1.74
CA VAL A 298 -23.46 27.36 -2.72
C VAL A 298 -22.12 27.14 -2.03
N LEU A 299 -21.36 26.16 -2.51
CA LEU A 299 -20.02 25.82 -2.03
C LEU A 299 -18.98 26.13 -3.13
N PRO A 300 -18.36 27.33 -3.10
CA PRO A 300 -17.32 27.72 -4.05
C PRO A 300 -16.07 26.85 -3.96
N ARG A 301 -15.14 27.06 -4.88
CA ARG A 301 -13.84 26.41 -4.86
C ARG A 301 -13.05 26.70 -3.58
N SER A 302 -12.37 25.67 -3.06
CA SER A 302 -11.48 25.75 -1.89
C SER A 302 -12.18 26.22 -0.61
N ASN A 303 -13.51 26.22 -0.62
CA ASN A 303 -14.35 26.49 0.52
C ASN A 303 -14.80 25.17 1.15
N GLU A 304 -15.13 25.23 2.43
CA GLU A 304 -15.71 24.12 3.16
C GLU A 304 -17.02 24.51 3.86
N LEU A 305 -17.91 23.52 4.00
CA LEU A 305 -19.04 23.56 4.92
C LEU A 305 -18.66 22.81 6.18
N LYS A 306 -18.71 23.48 7.33
CA LYS A 306 -18.45 22.89 8.63
C LYS A 306 -19.75 22.62 9.39
N LEU A 307 -19.94 21.38 9.83
CA LEU A 307 -21.08 20.92 10.62
C LEU A 307 -20.60 20.52 12.02
N ASP A 308 -21.18 21.13 13.05
CA ASP A 308 -20.99 20.74 14.46
C ASP A 308 -21.98 19.63 14.82
N LEU A 309 -21.47 18.42 15.07
CA LEU A 309 -22.24 17.22 15.36
C LEU A 309 -22.40 16.95 16.88
N ASP A 310 -21.89 17.88 17.73
CA ASP A 310 -21.83 17.78 19.18
C ASP A 310 -21.23 16.44 19.63
N ARG A 311 -21.98 15.62 20.40
CA ARG A 311 -21.48 14.41 21.07
C ARG A 311 -22.17 13.10 20.72
N PHE A 312 -23.14 13.12 19.81
CA PHE A 312 -24.10 12.02 19.69
C PHE A 312 -23.64 10.88 18.77
N LEU A 313 -22.55 11.07 18.01
CA LEU A 313 -21.97 9.98 17.22
C LEU A 313 -21.54 8.82 18.13
N PRO A 314 -21.84 7.56 17.76
CA PRO A 314 -21.40 6.40 18.52
C PRO A 314 -19.87 6.26 18.50
N ASP A 315 -19.36 5.37 19.36
CA ASP A 315 -17.92 5.09 19.42
C ASP A 315 -17.42 4.26 18.23
N ASP A 316 -18.29 3.41 17.67
CA ASP A 316 -17.95 2.47 16.62
C ASP A 316 -19.09 2.34 15.59
N GLY A 317 -18.81 1.64 14.51
CA GLY A 317 -19.68 1.44 13.36
C GLY A 317 -19.38 2.40 12.22
N ILE A 318 -20.07 2.19 11.11
CA ILE A 318 -19.91 3.01 9.91
C ILE A 318 -20.77 4.27 10.05
N MET A 319 -20.14 5.44 9.96
CA MET A 319 -20.82 6.70 9.73
C MET A 319 -20.99 6.89 8.22
N ARG A 320 -22.23 6.80 7.75
CA ARG A 320 -22.58 7.11 6.36
C ARG A 320 -22.96 8.57 6.22
N VAL A 321 -22.26 9.29 5.33
CA VAL A 321 -22.53 10.69 4.97
C VAL A 321 -23.05 10.71 3.53
N ARG A 322 -24.31 11.10 3.35
CA ARG A 322 -24.97 11.24 2.04
C ARG A 322 -25.15 12.72 1.73
N ILE A 323 -24.61 13.17 0.61
CA ILE A 323 -24.66 14.57 0.16
C ILE A 323 -25.30 14.58 -1.21
N ARG A 324 -26.45 15.24 -1.37
CA ARG A 324 -27.02 15.47 -2.70
C ARG A 324 -26.45 16.75 -3.26
N ALA A 325 -25.71 16.63 -4.35
CA ALA A 325 -24.93 17.71 -4.92
C ALA A 325 -25.03 17.73 -6.46
N GLY A 326 -24.97 18.94 -7.00
CA GLY A 326 -24.90 19.21 -8.43
C GLY A 326 -23.86 20.30 -8.75
N ARG A 327 -23.52 20.39 -10.03
CA ARG A 327 -22.63 21.41 -10.57
C ARG A 327 -23.44 22.59 -11.09
N SER A 328 -23.02 23.80 -10.76
CA SER A 328 -23.58 25.04 -11.33
C SER A 328 -23.32 25.17 -12.84
N THR A 329 -22.19 24.65 -13.33
CA THR A 329 -21.84 24.61 -14.76
C THR A 329 -21.30 23.24 -15.16
N MET A 330 -21.53 22.88 -16.42
CA MET A 330 -21.04 21.64 -17.03
C MET A 330 -19.80 21.87 -17.91
N ASN A 331 -19.07 22.97 -17.69
CA ASN A 331 -17.80 23.23 -18.37
C ASN A 331 -16.85 22.02 -18.24
N PRO A 332 -16.42 21.42 -19.37
CA PRO A 332 -15.55 20.24 -19.36
C PRO A 332 -14.13 20.54 -18.85
N ASP A 333 -13.71 21.82 -18.85
CA ASP A 333 -12.40 22.24 -18.35
C ASP A 333 -12.38 22.48 -16.83
N GLU A 334 -13.54 22.37 -16.17
CA GLU A 334 -13.65 22.47 -14.71
C GLU A 334 -14.02 21.13 -14.09
N TYR A 335 -13.54 20.90 -12.87
CA TYR A 335 -13.75 19.70 -12.10
C TYR A 335 -13.94 20.05 -10.63
N ALA A 336 -14.89 19.38 -9.98
CA ALA A 336 -15.10 19.47 -8.55
C ALA A 336 -15.30 18.08 -7.95
N SER A 337 -14.72 17.88 -6.78
CA SER A 337 -14.92 16.71 -5.94
C SER A 337 -15.08 17.10 -4.48
N LEU A 338 -15.77 16.27 -3.72
CA LEU A 338 -15.96 16.46 -2.29
C LEU A 338 -14.95 15.62 -1.51
N ARG A 339 -14.40 16.22 -0.45
CA ARG A 339 -13.53 15.59 0.54
C ARG A 339 -14.14 15.76 1.92
N LEU A 340 -14.05 14.73 2.76
CA LEU A 340 -14.48 14.82 4.16
C LEU A 340 -13.28 14.98 5.09
N ILE A 341 -13.36 15.97 5.98
CA ILE A 341 -12.40 16.19 7.06
C ILE A 341 -13.16 16.10 8.39
N PHE A 342 -12.58 15.40 9.37
CA PHE A 342 -13.12 15.32 10.72
C PHE A 342 -12.17 16.05 11.68
N SER A 343 -12.73 16.86 12.56
CA SER A 343 -11.94 17.64 13.51
C SER A 343 -12.59 17.70 14.88
N ALA A 344 -11.76 17.96 15.89
CA ALA A 344 -12.24 18.34 17.22
C ALA A 344 -11.28 19.33 17.85
N HIS A 345 -11.82 20.16 18.75
CA HIS A 345 -11.04 21.17 19.48
C HIS A 345 -11.40 21.09 20.95
N THR A 346 -10.53 20.47 21.74
CA THR A 346 -10.74 20.25 23.17
C THR A 346 -10.29 21.43 24.03
N SER A 347 -9.25 22.15 23.59
CA SER A 347 -8.73 23.39 24.17
C SER A 347 -7.89 24.13 23.12
N ASN A 348 -7.54 25.40 23.37
CA ASN A 348 -6.76 26.23 22.44
C ASN A 348 -5.46 25.57 21.93
N ASN A 349 -4.87 24.68 22.72
CA ASN A 349 -3.62 23.99 22.39
C ASN A 349 -3.81 22.51 22.05
N ALA A 350 -5.04 22.02 22.01
CA ALA A 350 -5.37 20.62 21.74
C ALA A 350 -6.55 20.51 20.76
N ASN A 351 -6.22 20.44 19.48
CA ASN A 351 -7.10 20.12 18.37
C ASN A 351 -6.47 19.04 17.49
N PHE A 352 -7.32 18.41 16.68
CA PHE A 352 -6.89 17.65 15.51
C PHE A 352 -7.82 17.98 14.34
N SER A 353 -7.32 17.80 13.13
CA SER A 353 -8.08 17.88 11.88
C SER A 353 -7.49 16.87 10.90
N GLN A 354 -8.30 15.93 10.42
CA GLN A 354 -7.84 14.80 9.62
C GLN A 354 -8.79 14.58 8.43
N VAL A 355 -8.24 14.36 7.24
CA VAL A 355 -9.02 13.85 6.10
C VAL A 355 -9.47 12.43 6.43
N VAL A 356 -10.78 12.20 6.47
CA VAL A 356 -11.37 10.89 6.82
C VAL A 356 -11.94 10.14 5.61
N SER A 357 -12.21 10.85 4.51
CA SER A 357 -12.58 10.19 3.26
C SER A 357 -11.35 9.51 2.63
N GLU A 358 -11.47 8.24 2.26
CA GLU A 358 -10.41 7.49 1.57
C GLU A 358 -9.99 8.10 0.23
N ARG A 359 -10.95 8.74 -0.45
CA ARG A 359 -10.75 9.44 -1.73
C ARG A 359 -11.71 10.61 -1.86
N ASP A 360 -11.33 11.55 -2.70
CA ASP A 360 -12.24 12.62 -3.13
C ASP A 360 -13.26 12.03 -4.12
N ILE A 361 -14.56 12.31 -3.94
CA ILE A 361 -15.61 11.77 -4.83
C ILE A 361 -16.09 12.88 -5.78
N PRO A 362 -16.10 12.67 -7.11
CA PRO A 362 -16.47 13.71 -8.05
C PRO A 362 -17.95 14.09 -7.97
N VAL A 363 -18.21 15.38 -8.16
CA VAL A 363 -19.56 15.88 -8.48
C VAL A 363 -19.67 15.90 -10.00
N THR A 364 -20.46 14.98 -10.55
CA THR A 364 -20.62 14.80 -12.01
C THR A 364 -21.98 15.25 -12.55
N ALA A 365 -22.99 15.35 -11.68
CA ALA A 365 -24.34 15.73 -12.05
C ALA A 365 -24.52 17.25 -12.18
N SER A 366 -25.46 17.69 -13.01
CA SER A 366 -25.86 19.10 -13.08
C SER A 366 -26.71 19.50 -11.88
N ALA A 367 -26.88 20.80 -11.67
CA ALA A 367 -27.78 21.36 -10.67
C ALA A 367 -29.26 20.95 -10.85
N ASP A 368 -29.70 20.66 -12.08
CA ASP A 368 -31.09 20.30 -12.39
C ASP A 368 -31.43 18.85 -12.07
N ALA A 369 -30.42 17.99 -12.07
CA ALA A 369 -30.56 16.56 -11.77
C ALA A 369 -29.46 16.13 -10.79
N PRO A 370 -29.43 16.67 -9.56
CA PRO A 370 -28.34 16.44 -8.62
C PRO A 370 -28.27 14.98 -8.20
N GLN A 371 -27.06 14.51 -7.91
CA GLN A 371 -26.80 13.13 -7.51
C GLN A 371 -26.47 13.03 -6.03
N PHE A 372 -26.71 11.86 -5.43
CA PHE A 372 -26.16 11.55 -4.12
C PHE A 372 -24.72 11.08 -4.23
N ILE A 373 -23.88 11.65 -3.37
CA ILE A 373 -22.50 11.26 -3.12
C ILE A 373 -22.45 10.68 -1.71
N HIS A 374 -21.94 9.46 -1.57
CA HIS A 374 -21.90 8.74 -0.30
C HIS A 374 -20.47 8.52 0.15
N PHE A 375 -20.21 8.74 1.44
CA PHE A 375 -18.98 8.36 2.13
C PHE A 375 -19.30 7.44 3.29
N ASP A 376 -18.54 6.37 3.44
CA ASP A 376 -18.64 5.43 4.56
C ASP A 376 -17.37 5.52 5.39
N ILE A 377 -17.50 5.99 6.63
CA ILE A 377 -16.37 6.29 7.52
C ILE A 377 -16.44 5.35 8.73
N PRO A 378 -15.47 4.42 8.91
CA PRO A 378 -15.39 3.60 10.11
C PRO A 378 -15.01 4.47 11.33
N LEU A 379 -15.93 4.64 12.27
CA LEU A 379 -15.73 5.54 13.41
C LEU A 379 -14.62 5.08 14.37
N SER A 380 -14.28 3.79 14.37
CA SER A 380 -13.20 3.24 15.20
C SER A 380 -11.80 3.44 14.62
N ASP A 381 -11.69 3.85 13.36
CA ASP A 381 -10.39 4.02 12.68
C ASP A 381 -9.98 5.50 12.52
N ILE A 382 -10.84 6.44 12.93
CA ILE A 382 -10.54 7.88 12.91
C ILE A 382 -10.16 8.38 14.30
N GLN A 383 -9.36 9.44 14.36
CA GLN A 383 -9.12 10.14 15.61
C GLN A 383 -10.43 10.77 16.12
N ARG A 384 -10.76 10.58 17.40
CA ARG A 384 -12.00 11.06 18.04
C ARG A 384 -11.72 12.00 19.19
N ASN A 385 -12.68 12.87 19.52
CA ASN A 385 -12.57 13.73 20.69
C ASN A 385 -12.60 12.86 21.98
N PRO A 386 -11.58 12.90 22.86
CA PRO A 386 -11.57 12.12 24.09
C PRO A 386 -12.65 12.55 25.09
N PHE A 387 -13.14 13.79 25.00
CA PHE A 387 -14.18 14.35 25.88
C PHE A 387 -15.59 14.26 25.32
N ARG A 388 -15.79 13.64 24.14
CA ARG A 388 -17.10 13.57 23.46
C ARG A 388 -18.23 13.11 24.38
N LYS A 389 -17.98 12.15 25.28
CA LYS A 389 -19.01 11.59 26.16
C LYS A 389 -19.44 12.51 27.32
N LEU A 390 -18.78 13.64 27.55
CA LEU A 390 -19.10 14.53 28.66
C LEU A 390 -20.50 15.15 28.50
N THR A 391 -21.24 15.28 29.60
CA THR A 391 -22.51 16.02 29.68
C THR A 391 -22.30 17.51 29.89
N THR A 392 -21.14 17.91 30.42
CA THR A 392 -20.69 19.30 30.50
C THR A 392 -20.15 19.78 29.16
N THR A 393 -20.13 21.09 28.95
CA THR A 393 -19.59 21.75 27.76
C THR A 393 -18.08 22.01 27.83
N PHE A 394 -17.48 21.81 29.01
CA PHE A 394 -16.04 21.93 29.25
C PHE A 394 -15.47 20.67 29.91
N PRO A 395 -14.30 20.16 29.46
CA PRO A 395 -13.59 20.49 28.21
C PRO A 395 -14.48 20.39 26.97
N ARG A 396 -14.13 21.09 25.89
CA ARG A 396 -14.97 21.10 24.68
C ARG A 396 -15.08 19.68 24.12
N ARG A 397 -16.33 19.23 23.96
CA ARG A 397 -16.67 17.87 23.55
C ARG A 397 -17.12 17.75 22.09
N ASP A 398 -17.39 18.88 21.45
CA ASP A 398 -17.97 18.93 20.11
C ASP A 398 -17.02 18.28 19.09
N GLU A 399 -17.61 17.56 18.14
CA GLU A 399 -16.94 16.99 16.97
C GLU A 399 -17.50 17.62 15.70
N PHE A 400 -16.63 17.90 14.73
CA PHE A 400 -16.99 18.61 13.52
C PHE A 400 -16.71 17.78 12.27
N LEU A 401 -17.69 17.75 11.37
CA LEU A 401 -17.54 17.22 10.02
C LEU A 401 -17.45 18.37 9.03
N HIS A 402 -16.43 18.35 8.19
CA HIS A 402 -16.18 19.34 7.16
C HIS A 402 -16.38 18.69 5.78
N ILE A 403 -17.13 19.35 4.92
CA ILE A 403 -17.32 19.00 3.51
C ILE A 403 -16.56 20.02 2.68
N HIS A 404 -15.44 19.62 2.10
CA HIS A 404 -14.54 20.51 1.37
C HIS A 404 -14.69 20.35 -0.14
N ASN A 405 -14.85 21.47 -0.87
CA ASN A 405 -14.85 21.47 -2.33
C ASN A 405 -13.42 21.54 -2.87
N VAL A 406 -12.92 20.39 -3.33
CA VAL A 406 -11.66 20.28 -4.06
C VAL A 406 -11.94 20.45 -5.55
N SER A 407 -11.64 21.64 -6.06
CA SER A 407 -11.88 21.99 -7.47
C SER A 407 -10.79 22.86 -8.05
N ASN A 408 -10.81 22.93 -9.37
CA ASN A 408 -9.92 23.74 -10.19
C ASN A 408 -10.61 24.93 -10.85
N ALA A 409 -11.86 25.20 -10.48
CA ALA A 409 -12.65 26.31 -10.99
C ALA A 409 -11.91 27.65 -10.79
N HIS A 410 -11.40 28.27 -11.84
CA HIS A 410 -10.75 29.58 -11.78
C HIS A 410 -11.21 30.45 -12.96
N GLY A 411 -11.43 31.74 -12.69
CA GLY A 411 -11.19 32.79 -13.68
C GLY A 411 -12.17 32.90 -14.86
N GLY A 412 -13.36 32.30 -14.79
CA GLY A 412 -14.48 32.56 -15.72
C GLY A 412 -15.51 33.55 -15.15
N GLU A 413 -16.45 34.03 -15.99
CA GLU A 413 -17.59 34.87 -15.54
C GLU A 413 -18.48 34.13 -14.52
N GLU A 414 -18.63 32.81 -14.67
CA GLU A 414 -19.33 31.92 -13.74
C GLU A 414 -18.49 30.67 -13.44
N PRO A 415 -17.56 30.72 -12.46
CA PRO A 415 -16.73 29.56 -12.13
C PRO A 415 -17.57 28.45 -11.50
N LEU A 416 -17.19 27.19 -11.75
CA LEU A 416 -17.85 26.03 -11.14
C LEU A 416 -17.93 26.11 -9.61
N GLN A 417 -19.15 26.14 -9.12
CA GLN A 417 -19.56 25.96 -7.73
C GLN A 417 -20.29 24.64 -7.56
N VAL A 418 -20.08 24.00 -6.41
CA VAL A 418 -20.87 22.83 -5.99
C VAL A 418 -22.11 23.33 -5.27
N LEU A 419 -23.28 22.86 -5.71
CA LEU A 419 -24.57 23.19 -5.12
C LEU A 419 -25.07 22.00 -4.34
N ILE A 420 -25.34 22.17 -3.04
CA ILE A 420 -25.79 21.09 -2.14
C ILE A 420 -27.18 21.44 -1.65
N ASP A 421 -28.17 20.58 -1.83
CA ASP A 421 -29.53 20.86 -1.33
C ASP A 421 -29.89 20.03 -0.07
N TYR A 422 -29.18 18.91 0.14
CA TYR A 422 -29.48 17.97 1.20
C TYR A 422 -28.23 17.22 1.69
N ILE A 423 -28.10 17.09 3.02
CA ILE A 423 -27.09 16.27 3.67
C ILE A 423 -27.75 15.39 4.74
N GLU A 424 -27.42 14.11 4.73
CA GLU A 424 -27.80 13.13 5.77
C GLU A 424 -26.53 12.48 6.34
N ILE A 425 -26.43 12.41 7.66
CA ILE A 425 -25.36 11.70 8.35
C ILE A 425 -26.01 10.68 9.28
N SER A 426 -25.67 9.40 9.15
CA SER A 426 -26.23 8.34 9.99
C SER A 426 -25.15 7.42 10.53
N ALA A 427 -25.21 7.09 11.82
CA ALA A 427 -24.26 6.18 12.47
C ALA A 427 -24.89 5.41 13.67
N PRO A 428 -24.68 4.09 13.81
CA PRO A 428 -24.06 3.22 12.82
C PRO A 428 -25.03 2.97 11.65
N PHE A 429 -24.52 3.05 10.43
CA PHE A 429 -25.28 2.74 9.24
C PHE A 429 -25.16 1.23 8.91
N TYR A 430 -26.30 0.62 8.62
CA TYR A 430 -26.40 -0.75 8.13
C TYR A 430 -27.37 -0.80 6.93
N GLU A 431 -26.92 -1.37 5.82
CA GLU A 431 -27.76 -1.56 4.63
C GLU A 431 -28.84 -2.63 4.87
N GLN A 432 -28.48 -3.68 5.62
CA GLN A 432 -29.36 -4.75 6.06
C GLN A 432 -29.04 -5.14 7.51
N TRP A 433 -30.00 -5.78 8.19
CA TRP A 433 -29.78 -6.36 9.52
C TRP A 433 -30.23 -7.84 9.54
N PRO A 434 -29.38 -8.76 10.02
CA PRO A 434 -27.95 -8.58 10.33
C PRO A 434 -27.12 -8.13 9.10
N PRO A 435 -25.96 -7.49 9.30
CA PRO A 435 -25.11 -7.07 8.19
C PRO A 435 -24.62 -8.28 7.38
N LYS A 436 -24.28 -8.04 6.11
CA LYS A 436 -23.78 -9.08 5.21
C LYS A 436 -22.58 -9.83 5.81
N THR A 437 -21.67 -9.10 6.46
CA THR A 437 -20.50 -9.63 7.16
C THR A 437 -20.86 -10.67 8.24
N HIS A 438 -22.00 -10.50 8.92
CA HIS A 438 -22.51 -11.48 9.89
C HIS A 438 -23.10 -12.69 9.16
N THR A 439 -23.98 -12.47 8.18
CA THR A 439 -24.68 -13.57 7.46
C THR A 439 -23.76 -14.40 6.58
N ASP A 440 -22.61 -13.85 6.16
CA ASP A 440 -21.59 -14.59 5.41
C ASP A 440 -20.86 -15.62 6.30
N ILE A 441 -20.86 -15.42 7.62
CA ILE A 441 -20.30 -16.33 8.65
C ILE A 441 -21.40 -17.22 9.23
N PHE A 442 -22.44 -16.60 9.81
CA PHE A 442 -23.60 -17.25 10.42
C PHE A 442 -24.74 -17.31 9.41
N ILE A 443 -24.70 -18.35 8.58
CA ILE A 443 -25.63 -18.55 7.49
C ILE A 443 -27.05 -18.85 7.97
N GLU A 444 -28.05 -18.51 7.15
CA GLU A 444 -29.40 -19.04 7.37
C GLU A 444 -29.43 -20.56 7.16
N SER A 445 -30.01 -21.27 8.12
CA SER A 445 -30.10 -22.73 8.14
C SER A 445 -31.28 -23.17 9.02
N ASP A 446 -32.02 -24.17 8.57
CA ASP A 446 -33.08 -24.81 9.34
C ASP A 446 -32.54 -25.50 10.60
N ASN A 447 -31.23 -25.79 10.64
CA ASN A 447 -30.56 -26.45 11.75
C ASN A 447 -30.10 -25.49 12.85
N LYS A 448 -30.39 -24.18 12.78
CA LYS A 448 -30.01 -23.19 13.81
C LYS A 448 -30.42 -23.57 15.24
N GLY A 449 -31.50 -24.35 15.40
CA GLY A 449 -31.96 -24.85 16.70
C GLY A 449 -31.07 -25.93 17.33
N ASP A 450 -30.20 -26.59 16.57
CA ASP A 450 -29.23 -27.57 17.05
C ASP A 450 -27.81 -27.02 16.88
N GLU A 451 -27.24 -26.47 17.96
CA GLU A 451 -25.90 -25.89 17.97
C GLU A 451 -24.82 -26.87 17.49
N ARG A 452 -25.01 -28.18 17.64
CA ARG A 452 -24.03 -29.19 17.21
C ARG A 452 -24.05 -29.33 15.69
N ILE A 453 -25.22 -29.37 15.07
CA ILE A 453 -25.33 -29.48 13.60
C ILE A 453 -24.97 -28.14 12.97
N TYR A 454 -25.56 -27.05 13.44
CA TYR A 454 -25.31 -25.71 12.91
C TYR A 454 -23.84 -25.28 13.08
N GLY A 455 -23.20 -25.59 14.21
CA GLY A 455 -21.78 -25.34 14.42
C GLY A 455 -20.90 -26.01 13.38
N ARG A 456 -21.24 -27.23 12.95
CA ARG A 456 -20.51 -27.91 11.87
C ARG A 456 -20.73 -27.23 10.52
N GLU A 457 -21.93 -26.74 10.23
CA GLU A 457 -22.21 -26.03 8.98
C GLU A 457 -21.39 -24.74 8.88
N VAL A 458 -21.40 -23.94 9.95
CA VAL A 458 -20.60 -22.70 10.07
C VAL A 458 -19.11 -23.02 9.91
N LEU A 459 -18.58 -24.01 10.65
CA LEU A 459 -17.17 -24.39 10.56
C LEU A 459 -16.78 -24.93 9.19
N ASN A 460 -17.60 -25.78 8.56
CA ASN A 460 -17.31 -26.30 7.22
C ASN A 460 -17.17 -25.17 6.20
N ARG A 461 -18.10 -24.21 6.22
CA ARG A 461 -18.08 -23.06 5.31
C ARG A 461 -16.91 -22.14 5.60
N PHE A 462 -16.70 -21.78 6.86
CA PHE A 462 -15.65 -20.84 7.26
C PHE A 462 -14.25 -21.42 7.04
N LEU A 463 -13.99 -22.62 7.56
CA LEU A 463 -12.67 -23.26 7.44
C LEU A 463 -12.30 -23.56 5.99
N ARG A 464 -13.27 -23.89 5.12
CA ARG A 464 -13.00 -24.07 3.68
C ARG A 464 -12.38 -22.83 3.06
N ARG A 465 -12.88 -21.64 3.41
CA ARG A 465 -12.36 -20.36 2.90
C ARG A 465 -11.02 -20.00 3.56
N VAL A 466 -10.93 -20.12 4.88
CA VAL A 466 -9.71 -19.81 5.66
C VAL A 466 -8.54 -20.67 5.20
N TRP A 467 -8.75 -21.98 5.06
CA TRP A 467 -7.69 -22.91 4.69
C TRP A 467 -7.54 -23.09 3.18
N ARG A 468 -8.43 -22.46 2.40
CA ARG A 468 -8.39 -22.44 0.93
C ARG A 468 -8.46 -23.85 0.31
N ARG A 469 -9.17 -24.76 0.99
CA ARG A 469 -9.36 -26.16 0.60
C ARG A 469 -10.58 -26.77 1.30
N PRO A 470 -11.10 -27.90 0.81
CA PRO A 470 -12.05 -28.71 1.57
C PRO A 470 -11.49 -29.13 2.94
N VAL A 471 -12.35 -29.12 3.95
CA VAL A 471 -12.04 -29.59 5.31
C VAL A 471 -12.62 -30.97 5.55
N THR A 472 -11.91 -31.77 6.34
CA THR A 472 -12.35 -33.12 6.71
C THR A 472 -13.27 -33.07 7.93
N SER A 473 -14.09 -34.10 8.11
CA SER A 473 -14.95 -34.20 9.30
C SER A 473 -14.15 -34.23 10.61
N GLN A 474 -12.97 -34.86 10.61
CA GLN A 474 -12.09 -34.91 11.77
C GLN A 474 -11.53 -33.53 12.14
N GLU A 475 -11.16 -32.73 11.13
CA GLU A 475 -10.72 -31.35 11.36
C GLU A 475 -11.87 -30.52 11.97
N VAL A 476 -13.09 -30.67 11.47
CA VAL A 476 -14.28 -30.01 12.05
C VAL A 476 -14.56 -30.51 13.47
N ASP A 477 -14.40 -31.81 13.75
CA ASP A 477 -14.58 -32.38 15.08
C ASP A 477 -13.65 -31.74 16.13
N GLN A 478 -12.40 -31.43 15.76
CA GLN A 478 -11.45 -30.76 16.64
C GLN A 478 -11.93 -29.36 17.04
N PHE A 479 -12.45 -28.58 16.09
CA PHE A 479 -13.01 -27.25 16.38
C PHE A 479 -14.35 -27.33 17.12
N MET A 480 -15.17 -28.35 16.87
CA MET A 480 -16.39 -28.59 17.66
C MET A 480 -16.09 -29.00 19.10
N ALA A 481 -15.01 -29.74 19.35
CA ALA A 481 -14.55 -30.03 20.71
C ALA A 481 -14.08 -28.75 21.42
N LEU A 482 -13.39 -27.84 20.71
CA LEU A 482 -13.03 -26.53 21.23
C LEU A 482 -14.27 -25.67 21.52
N PHE A 483 -15.25 -25.66 20.61
CA PHE A 483 -16.53 -25.00 20.81
C PHE A 483 -17.23 -25.50 22.08
N ALA A 484 -17.32 -26.81 22.29
CA ALA A 484 -17.94 -27.38 23.48
C ALA A 484 -17.23 -26.95 24.79
N LYS A 485 -15.91 -26.68 24.73
CA LYS A 485 -15.15 -26.15 25.86
C LYS A 485 -15.46 -24.68 26.15
N TYR A 486 -15.56 -23.85 25.11
CA TYR A 486 -15.84 -22.42 25.26
C TYR A 486 -17.31 -22.13 25.55
N ARG A 487 -18.23 -22.92 24.99
CA ARG A 487 -19.68 -22.67 25.03
C ARG A 487 -20.25 -22.29 26.41
N PRO A 488 -19.82 -22.91 27.54
CA PRO A 488 -20.31 -22.53 28.88
C PRO A 488 -19.91 -21.12 29.35
N GLU A 489 -18.88 -20.51 28.76
CA GLU A 489 -18.35 -19.19 29.14
C GLU A 489 -19.08 -18.02 28.44
N PHE A 490 -19.98 -18.31 27.49
CA PHE A 490 -20.65 -17.31 26.66
C PHE A 490 -22.17 -17.41 26.70
N SER A 491 -22.83 -16.27 26.51
CA SER A 491 -24.28 -16.15 26.58
C SER A 491 -24.94 -16.75 25.34
N THR A 492 -24.32 -16.54 24.18
CA THR A 492 -24.86 -16.94 22.87
C THR A 492 -23.95 -17.92 22.15
N PHE A 493 -24.53 -18.67 21.20
CA PHE A 493 -23.79 -19.55 20.30
C PHE A 493 -22.76 -18.76 19.50
N GLU A 494 -23.16 -17.61 18.95
CA GLU A 494 -22.34 -16.76 18.09
C GLU A 494 -21.10 -16.25 18.82
N GLU A 495 -21.25 -15.79 20.07
CA GLU A 495 -20.12 -15.34 20.91
C GLU A 495 -19.09 -16.46 21.13
N ALA A 496 -19.54 -17.66 21.48
CA ALA A 496 -18.66 -18.81 21.66
C ALA A 496 -17.99 -19.23 20.33
N MET A 497 -18.76 -19.25 19.24
CA MET A 497 -18.25 -19.64 17.93
C MET A 497 -17.21 -18.63 17.42
N VAL A 498 -17.37 -17.33 17.66
CA VAL A 498 -16.37 -16.31 17.31
C VAL A 498 -14.99 -16.60 17.92
N GLU A 499 -14.89 -17.08 19.15
CA GLU A 499 -13.61 -17.47 19.76
C GLU A 499 -12.97 -18.70 19.08
N VAL A 500 -13.80 -19.63 18.62
CA VAL A 500 -13.37 -20.82 17.85
C VAL A 500 -12.85 -20.39 16.47
N LEU A 501 -13.59 -19.53 15.76
CA LEU A 501 -13.20 -18.99 14.47
C LEU A 501 -11.92 -18.15 14.57
N ALA A 502 -11.76 -17.35 15.63
CA ALA A 502 -10.53 -16.59 15.87
C ALA A 502 -9.32 -17.51 16.06
N THR A 503 -9.51 -18.66 16.70
CA THR A 503 -8.48 -19.69 16.82
C THR A 503 -8.15 -20.32 15.45
N ALA A 504 -9.14 -20.51 14.58
CA ALA A 504 -8.92 -20.98 13.21
C ALA A 504 -8.10 -19.99 12.36
N LEU A 505 -8.27 -18.68 12.57
CA LEU A 505 -7.47 -17.64 11.90
C LEU A 505 -6.01 -17.59 12.38
N ALA A 506 -5.68 -18.22 13.51
CA ALA A 506 -4.31 -18.28 14.01
C ALA A 506 -3.56 -19.56 13.55
N THR A 507 -4.19 -20.46 12.78
CA THR A 507 -3.55 -21.72 12.39
C THR A 507 -2.58 -21.55 11.22
N PRO A 508 -1.58 -22.45 11.08
CA PRO A 508 -0.64 -22.41 9.95
C PRO A 508 -1.32 -22.42 8.58
N GLU A 509 -2.46 -23.10 8.44
CA GLU A 509 -3.22 -23.18 7.19
C GLU A 509 -3.74 -21.82 6.71
N PHE A 510 -4.01 -20.87 7.61
CA PHE A 510 -4.36 -19.50 7.24
C PHE A 510 -3.11 -18.65 7.04
N LEU A 511 -2.20 -18.69 8.02
CA LEU A 511 -1.04 -17.80 8.11
C LEU A 511 0.04 -18.09 7.08
N TYR A 512 0.08 -19.30 6.50
CA TYR A 512 1.12 -19.72 5.57
C TYR A 512 0.55 -20.18 4.23
N LEU A 513 1.31 -19.90 3.17
CA LEU A 513 1.19 -20.62 1.90
C LEU A 513 1.94 -21.93 2.05
N THR A 514 1.21 -22.98 2.45
CA THR A 514 1.77 -24.31 2.65
C THR A 514 1.79 -25.09 1.34
N GLN A 515 2.84 -25.87 1.13
CA GLN A 515 2.84 -26.98 0.17
C GLN A 515 2.77 -28.25 1.02
N ARG A 516 1.71 -29.05 0.90
CA ARG A 516 1.64 -30.32 1.62
C ARG A 516 2.55 -31.31 0.90
N VAL A 517 3.79 -31.43 1.37
CA VAL A 517 4.71 -32.49 0.92
C VAL A 517 4.19 -33.81 1.46
N THR A 518 3.99 -34.80 0.60
CA THR A 518 3.66 -36.15 1.03
C THR A 518 4.82 -36.70 1.86
N THR A 519 4.54 -37.33 3.01
CA THR A 519 5.55 -37.96 3.89
C THR A 519 6.21 -39.21 3.28
N ASP A 520 5.97 -39.47 2.01
CA ASP A 520 6.50 -40.60 1.26
C ASP A 520 7.79 -40.16 0.56
N GLU A 521 8.93 -40.31 1.25
CA GLU A 521 10.28 -39.91 0.78
C GLU A 521 10.71 -40.59 -0.53
N THR A 522 9.94 -41.58 -1.00
CA THR A 522 10.22 -42.35 -2.21
C THR A 522 9.68 -41.71 -3.50
N LYS A 523 8.89 -40.63 -3.42
CA LYS A 523 8.33 -39.94 -4.58
C LYS A 523 9.02 -38.59 -4.81
N PRO A 524 9.41 -38.25 -6.06
CA PRO A 524 9.94 -36.92 -6.35
C PRO A 524 8.94 -35.85 -5.89
N SER A 525 9.48 -34.75 -5.34
CA SER A 525 8.72 -33.63 -4.77
C SER A 525 7.52 -33.28 -5.68
N ALA A 526 6.32 -33.61 -5.22
CA ALA A 526 5.13 -33.55 -6.04
C ALA A 526 4.85 -32.11 -6.51
N ARG A 527 4.52 -31.97 -7.79
CA ARG A 527 3.98 -30.75 -8.40
C ARG A 527 2.88 -30.17 -7.50
N ILE A 528 2.83 -28.84 -7.39
CA ILE A 528 1.80 -28.16 -6.60
C ILE A 528 0.39 -28.58 -7.01
N SER A 529 -0.51 -28.77 -6.05
CA SER A 529 -1.91 -29.13 -6.31
C SER A 529 -2.68 -28.00 -6.99
N GLU A 530 -3.89 -28.28 -7.49
CA GLU A 530 -4.79 -27.26 -8.08
C GLU A 530 -5.19 -26.20 -7.05
N LEU A 531 -5.43 -26.60 -5.79
CA LEU A 531 -5.78 -25.70 -4.69
C LEU A 531 -4.60 -24.81 -4.28
N GLU A 532 -3.39 -25.36 -4.30
CA GLU A 532 -2.17 -24.59 -4.09
C GLU A 532 -1.93 -23.61 -5.24
N LEU A 533 -2.23 -24.01 -6.48
CA LEU A 533 -2.18 -23.10 -7.63
C LEU A 533 -3.17 -21.95 -7.47
N ALA A 534 -4.43 -22.22 -7.10
CA ALA A 534 -5.44 -21.19 -6.84
C ALA A 534 -4.98 -20.20 -5.77
N SER A 535 -4.47 -20.71 -4.64
CA SER A 535 -4.00 -19.89 -3.53
C SER A 535 -2.80 -19.02 -3.91
N ARG A 536 -1.87 -19.55 -4.71
CA ARG A 536 -0.72 -18.77 -5.19
C ARG A 536 -1.12 -17.73 -6.22
N LEU A 537 -2.05 -18.06 -7.11
CA LEU A 537 -2.55 -17.12 -8.11
C LEU A 537 -3.29 -15.96 -7.44
N SER A 538 -4.12 -16.24 -6.43
CA SER A 538 -4.82 -15.20 -5.67
C SER A 538 -3.88 -14.32 -4.85
N VAL A 539 -2.89 -14.91 -4.17
CA VAL A 539 -1.93 -14.11 -3.42
C VAL A 539 -1.02 -13.30 -4.36
N PHE A 540 -0.68 -13.85 -5.53
CA PHE A 540 0.10 -13.13 -6.52
C PHE A 540 -0.65 -11.93 -7.10
N LEU A 541 -1.90 -12.12 -7.55
CA LEU A 541 -2.64 -11.07 -8.26
C LEU A 541 -3.46 -10.16 -7.34
N TRP A 542 -3.95 -10.65 -6.20
CA TRP A 542 -4.82 -9.90 -5.28
C TRP A 542 -4.23 -9.71 -3.89
N SER A 543 -3.04 -10.26 -3.63
CA SER A 543 -2.42 -10.25 -2.29
C SER A 543 -3.35 -10.81 -1.20
N SER A 544 -4.21 -11.77 -1.56
CA SER A 544 -5.29 -12.25 -0.70
C SER A 544 -5.69 -13.71 -1.01
N ILE A 545 -6.69 -14.22 -0.30
CA ILE A 545 -7.28 -15.54 -0.50
C ILE A 545 -8.00 -15.65 -1.85
N PRO A 546 -8.09 -16.87 -2.42
CA PRO A 546 -8.86 -17.10 -3.63
C PRO A 546 -10.36 -16.93 -3.37
N ASP A 547 -11.10 -16.48 -4.37
CA ASP A 547 -12.55 -16.43 -4.31
C ASP A 547 -13.17 -17.82 -4.60
N ASP A 548 -14.48 -17.93 -4.39
CA ASP A 548 -15.19 -19.20 -4.54
C ASP A 548 -15.15 -19.74 -5.98
N GLU A 549 -15.12 -18.87 -6.99
CA GLU A 549 -15.00 -19.30 -8.40
C GLU A 549 -13.67 -20.00 -8.64
N LEU A 550 -12.55 -19.38 -8.22
CA LEU A 550 -11.21 -19.93 -8.39
C LEU A 550 -11.03 -21.22 -7.58
N LEU A 551 -11.53 -21.26 -6.34
CA LEU A 551 -11.52 -22.47 -5.51
C LEU A 551 -12.32 -23.60 -6.13
N LYS A 552 -13.53 -23.35 -6.65
CA LYS A 552 -14.36 -24.39 -7.29
C LYS A 552 -13.68 -25.00 -8.52
N LEU A 553 -13.06 -24.18 -9.38
CA LEU A 553 -12.31 -24.67 -10.54
C LEU A 553 -11.12 -25.54 -10.13
N ALA A 554 -10.42 -25.16 -9.05
CA ALA A 554 -9.34 -25.96 -8.49
C ALA A 554 -9.82 -27.28 -7.88
N GLU A 555 -10.94 -27.27 -7.14
CA GLU A 555 -11.56 -28.47 -6.58
C GLU A 555 -12.02 -29.44 -7.68
N GLN A 556 -12.43 -28.92 -8.84
CA GLN A 556 -12.82 -29.71 -10.01
C GLN A 556 -11.65 -30.23 -10.85
N GLY A 557 -10.40 -29.84 -10.55
CA GLY A 557 -9.24 -30.24 -11.33
C GLY A 557 -9.03 -29.47 -12.64
N LYS A 558 -9.76 -28.38 -12.87
CA LYS A 558 -9.82 -27.68 -14.16
C LYS A 558 -8.95 -26.42 -14.25
N LEU A 559 -8.49 -25.89 -13.11
CA LEU A 559 -7.83 -24.58 -13.09
C LEU A 559 -6.58 -24.52 -13.98
N ARG A 560 -5.86 -25.63 -14.11
CA ARG A 560 -4.64 -25.70 -14.93
C ARG A 560 -4.88 -25.86 -16.43
N GLU A 561 -6.12 -26.05 -16.87
CA GLU A 561 -6.44 -26.05 -18.29
C GLU A 561 -6.06 -24.67 -18.88
N PRO A 562 -5.28 -24.59 -19.97
CA PRO A 562 -4.71 -23.33 -20.44
C PRO A 562 -5.74 -22.21 -20.69
N GLU A 563 -6.89 -22.56 -21.28
CA GLU A 563 -7.97 -21.61 -21.55
C GLU A 563 -8.64 -21.12 -20.27
N VAL A 564 -8.88 -22.03 -19.31
CA VAL A 564 -9.46 -21.70 -18.00
C VAL A 564 -8.52 -20.80 -17.21
N LEU A 565 -7.23 -21.15 -17.15
CA LEU A 565 -6.22 -20.37 -16.45
C LEU A 565 -6.11 -18.95 -17.04
N ALA A 566 -6.03 -18.83 -18.36
CA ALA A 566 -5.96 -17.54 -19.04
C ALA A 566 -7.22 -16.68 -18.78
N ALA A 567 -8.41 -17.31 -18.82
CA ALA A 567 -9.66 -16.62 -18.51
C ALA A 567 -9.70 -16.14 -17.05
N GLN A 568 -9.27 -16.97 -16.09
CA GLN A 568 -9.21 -16.59 -14.68
C GLN A 568 -8.20 -15.48 -14.42
N VAL A 569 -6.99 -15.54 -15.01
CA VAL A 569 -6.00 -14.46 -14.89
C VAL A 569 -6.58 -13.14 -15.41
N LYS A 570 -7.24 -13.15 -16.58
CA LYS A 570 -7.85 -11.94 -17.15
C LYS A 570 -8.97 -11.39 -16.27
N ARG A 571 -9.83 -12.26 -15.74
CA ARG A 571 -10.89 -11.89 -14.79
C ARG A 571 -10.30 -11.24 -13.54
N MET A 572 -9.26 -11.86 -12.97
CA MET A 572 -8.62 -11.38 -11.75
C MET A 572 -7.89 -10.06 -11.94
N LEU A 573 -7.26 -9.83 -13.10
CA LEU A 573 -6.63 -8.55 -13.43
C LEU A 573 -7.66 -7.42 -13.63
N ALA A 574 -8.87 -7.74 -14.10
CA ALA A 574 -9.97 -6.78 -14.24
C ALA A 574 -10.66 -6.42 -12.90
N ASP A 575 -10.51 -7.26 -11.87
CA ASP A 575 -11.05 -7.02 -10.53
C ASP A 575 -10.27 -5.89 -9.82
N PRO A 576 -10.94 -4.94 -9.12
CA PRO A 576 -10.26 -3.86 -8.39
C PRO A 576 -9.19 -4.32 -7.40
N ARG A 577 -9.27 -5.54 -6.87
CA ARG A 577 -8.25 -6.12 -5.98
C ARG A 577 -6.90 -6.28 -6.65
N SER A 578 -6.83 -6.31 -7.99
CA SER A 578 -5.55 -6.41 -8.72
C SER A 578 -4.62 -5.21 -8.48
N ARG A 579 -5.20 -4.06 -8.13
CA ARG A 579 -4.43 -2.86 -7.75
C ARG A 579 -3.53 -3.11 -6.53
N ARG A 580 -3.89 -4.03 -5.63
CA ARG A 580 -3.06 -4.42 -4.48
C ARG A 580 -1.71 -4.98 -4.93
N PHE A 581 -1.69 -5.78 -6.00
CA PHE A 581 -0.44 -6.25 -6.61
C PHE A 581 0.36 -5.07 -7.16
N SER A 582 -0.23 -4.24 -8.02
CA SER A 582 0.45 -3.08 -8.61
C SER A 582 1.06 -2.17 -7.56
N GLN A 583 0.31 -1.83 -6.52
CA GLN A 583 0.77 -0.99 -5.42
C GLN A 583 1.94 -1.63 -4.67
N ASN A 584 1.75 -2.83 -4.11
CA ASN A 584 2.76 -3.48 -3.28
C ASN A 584 4.02 -3.83 -4.08
N PHE A 585 3.88 -4.25 -5.34
CA PHE A 585 5.01 -4.57 -6.21
C PHE A 585 5.82 -3.32 -6.53
N VAL A 586 5.18 -2.25 -7.00
CA VAL A 586 5.87 -1.03 -7.45
C VAL A 586 6.52 -0.28 -6.30
N GLU A 587 5.85 -0.17 -5.15
CA GLU A 587 6.41 0.46 -3.95
C GLU A 587 7.71 -0.23 -3.51
N GLN A 588 7.73 -1.57 -3.51
CA GLN A 588 8.89 -2.38 -3.12
C GLN A 588 9.98 -2.39 -4.19
N TRP A 589 9.59 -2.59 -5.46
CA TRP A 589 10.50 -2.60 -6.59
C TRP A 589 11.28 -1.30 -6.69
N LEU A 590 10.59 -0.16 -6.66
CA LEU A 590 11.23 1.14 -6.84
C LEU A 590 11.80 1.71 -5.53
N GLY A 591 11.44 1.14 -4.37
CA GLY A 591 11.86 1.63 -3.05
C GLY A 591 11.27 3.00 -2.73
N LEU A 592 9.96 3.14 -2.94
CA LEU A 592 9.23 4.41 -2.77
C LEU A 592 9.14 4.84 -1.30
N ASP A 593 9.39 3.94 -0.36
CA ASP A 593 9.49 4.23 1.08
C ASP A 593 10.54 5.30 1.41
N ARG A 594 11.56 5.48 0.56
CA ARG A 594 12.54 6.58 0.67
C ARG A 594 11.91 7.97 0.62
N MET A 595 10.72 8.12 0.04
CA MET A 595 9.97 9.38 0.10
C MET A 595 9.55 9.75 1.53
N ASN A 596 9.55 8.82 2.49
CA ASN A 596 9.29 9.12 3.91
C ASN A 596 10.38 9.95 4.56
N SER A 597 11.60 9.90 4.03
CA SER A 597 12.73 10.72 4.50
C SER A 597 12.82 12.07 3.79
N VAL A 598 11.94 12.35 2.83
CA VAL A 598 11.91 13.62 2.08
C VAL A 598 11.13 14.67 2.85
N THR A 599 11.81 15.75 3.24
CA THR A 599 11.23 16.85 4.04
C THR A 599 10.94 18.11 3.23
N HIS A 600 11.55 18.28 2.05
CA HIS A 600 11.43 19.50 1.24
C HIS A 600 10.14 19.57 0.41
N VAL A 601 9.40 18.46 0.27
CA VAL A 601 8.05 18.46 -0.32
C VAL A 601 7.03 18.64 0.81
N THR A 602 6.70 19.90 1.10
CA THR A 602 5.81 20.26 2.20
C THR A 602 4.33 20.16 1.85
N ASP A 603 3.99 20.15 0.56
CA ASP A 603 2.61 19.96 0.09
C ASP A 603 2.24 18.47 0.10
N SER A 604 1.37 18.09 1.05
CA SER A 604 0.93 16.70 1.23
C SER A 604 0.20 16.14 0.03
N SER A 605 -0.70 16.91 -0.60
CA SER A 605 -1.47 16.46 -1.76
C SER A 605 -0.59 16.25 -3.00
N LEU A 606 0.44 17.08 -3.17
CA LEU A 606 1.45 16.84 -4.20
C LEU A 606 2.27 15.58 -3.89
N ARG A 607 2.71 15.41 -2.64
CA ARG A 607 3.48 14.25 -2.20
C ARG A 607 2.72 12.93 -2.42
N GLU A 608 1.43 12.90 -2.09
CA GLU A 608 0.54 11.77 -2.36
C GLU A 608 0.45 11.47 -3.86
N ALA A 609 0.24 12.50 -4.70
CA ALA A 609 0.20 12.31 -6.14
C ALA A 609 1.54 11.78 -6.69
N MET A 610 2.68 12.29 -6.21
CA MET A 610 4.01 11.80 -6.61
C MET A 610 4.20 10.31 -6.29
N LEU A 611 3.74 9.85 -5.13
CA LEU A 611 3.82 8.44 -4.72
C LEU A 611 2.93 7.52 -5.57
N GLU A 612 1.75 8.01 -5.95
CA GLU A 612 0.78 7.27 -6.76
C GLU A 612 1.19 7.17 -8.25
N GLU A 613 1.92 8.16 -8.77
CA GLU A 613 2.35 8.23 -10.17
C GLU A 613 2.99 6.94 -10.72
N PRO A 614 4.06 6.37 -10.12
CA PRO A 614 4.65 5.13 -10.62
C PRO A 614 3.69 3.92 -10.54
N VAL A 615 2.80 3.89 -9.54
CA VAL A 615 1.80 2.82 -9.39
C VAL A 615 0.77 2.91 -10.51
N ALA A 616 0.22 4.10 -10.76
CA ALA A 616 -0.72 4.35 -11.83
C ALA A 616 -0.11 4.11 -13.22
N PHE A 617 1.16 4.48 -13.42
CA PHE A 617 1.89 4.20 -14.67
C PHE A 617 2.05 2.69 -14.91
N PHE A 618 2.45 1.93 -13.88
CA PHE A 618 2.54 0.47 -13.97
C PHE A 618 1.17 -0.18 -14.24
N GLU A 619 0.12 0.29 -13.56
CA GLU A 619 -1.25 -0.18 -13.76
C GLU A 619 -1.71 0.06 -15.22
N GLU A 620 -1.40 1.22 -15.79
CA GLU A 620 -1.69 1.55 -17.20
C GLU A 620 -0.96 0.60 -18.17
N VAL A 621 0.33 0.33 -17.94
CA VAL A 621 1.11 -0.62 -18.76
C VAL A 621 0.55 -2.03 -18.67
N LEU A 622 0.22 -2.50 -17.46
CA LEU A 622 -0.28 -3.84 -17.21
C LEU A 622 -1.69 -4.05 -17.82
N LYS A 623 -2.62 -3.13 -17.59
CA LYS A 623 -4.03 -3.28 -18.02
C LYS A 623 -4.19 -3.23 -19.53
N HIS A 624 -3.43 -2.38 -20.20
CA HIS A 624 -3.53 -2.20 -21.64
C HIS A 624 -2.47 -2.98 -22.42
N ASN A 625 -1.66 -3.78 -21.73
CA ASN A 625 -0.58 -4.59 -22.32
C ASN A 625 0.36 -3.72 -23.18
N HIS A 626 0.77 -2.56 -22.65
CA HIS A 626 1.77 -1.71 -23.29
C HIS A 626 3.15 -2.36 -23.25
N SER A 627 4.09 -1.80 -24.00
CA SER A 627 5.46 -2.31 -24.05
C SER A 627 6.16 -2.11 -22.71
N ILE A 628 6.91 -3.11 -22.24
CA ILE A 628 7.76 -2.97 -21.04
C ILE A 628 8.82 -1.86 -21.20
N MET A 629 9.17 -1.51 -22.44
CA MET A 629 10.10 -0.41 -22.72
C MET A 629 9.51 0.96 -22.34
N ASP A 630 8.20 1.07 -22.15
CA ASP A 630 7.54 2.31 -21.77
C ASP A 630 7.94 2.76 -20.35
N PHE A 631 8.40 1.82 -19.51
CA PHE A 631 9.03 2.13 -18.22
C PHE A 631 10.35 2.90 -18.35
N ILE A 632 11.09 2.71 -19.45
CA ILE A 632 12.32 3.46 -19.73
C ILE A 632 11.99 4.78 -20.40
N HIS A 633 11.13 4.74 -21.43
CA HIS A 633 10.68 5.93 -22.15
C HIS A 633 9.34 5.69 -22.84
N SER A 634 8.43 6.64 -22.69
CA SER A 634 7.12 6.67 -23.32
C SER A 634 6.81 8.05 -23.90
N ASP A 635 5.91 8.10 -24.88
CA ASP A 635 5.34 9.33 -25.45
C ASP A 635 4.11 9.83 -24.68
N TYR A 636 3.90 9.29 -23.47
CA TYR A 636 2.82 9.66 -22.57
C TYR A 636 3.31 9.70 -21.12
N ALA A 637 2.59 10.43 -20.28
CA ALA A 637 2.68 10.37 -18.83
C ALA A 637 1.36 9.87 -18.26
N VAL A 638 1.37 9.35 -17.03
CA VAL A 638 0.14 8.98 -16.31
C VAL A 638 0.02 9.90 -15.10
N VAL A 639 -0.86 10.88 -15.19
CA VAL A 639 -0.94 11.99 -14.23
C VAL A 639 -2.39 12.33 -13.89
N ASN A 640 -2.60 12.86 -12.68
CA ASN A 640 -3.82 13.58 -12.33
C ASN A 640 -3.60 15.10 -12.49
N GLU A 641 -4.60 15.92 -12.18
CA GLU A 641 -4.49 17.37 -12.28
C GLU A 641 -3.36 17.95 -11.40
N ARG A 642 -3.17 17.44 -10.19
CA ARG A 642 -2.15 17.96 -9.26
C ARG A 642 -0.74 17.79 -9.84
N LEU A 643 -0.44 16.60 -10.38
CA LEU A 643 0.84 16.35 -11.05
C LEU A 643 0.96 17.01 -12.41
N ALA A 644 -0.11 17.06 -13.20
CA ALA A 644 -0.10 17.76 -14.47
C ALA A 644 0.24 19.24 -14.29
N ALA A 645 -0.35 19.90 -13.28
CA ALA A 645 0.01 21.26 -12.90
C ALA A 645 1.49 21.39 -12.49
N HIS A 646 2.00 20.43 -11.70
CA HIS A 646 3.42 20.39 -11.32
C HIS A 646 4.35 20.24 -12.54
N TYR A 647 3.94 19.46 -13.54
CA TYR A 647 4.67 19.26 -14.80
C TYR A 647 4.38 20.30 -15.88
N ARG A 648 3.45 21.22 -15.62
CA ARG A 648 2.96 22.22 -16.59
C ARG A 648 2.35 21.57 -17.85
N ILE A 649 1.69 20.43 -17.66
CA ILE A 649 0.88 19.77 -18.69
C ILE A 649 -0.53 20.38 -18.62
N PRO A 650 -0.97 21.12 -19.65
CA PRO A 650 -2.26 21.79 -19.63
C PRO A 650 -3.42 20.80 -19.86
N LYS A 651 -4.65 21.24 -19.58
CA LYS A 651 -5.90 20.52 -19.90
C LYS A 651 -6.04 19.13 -19.26
N VAL A 652 -5.57 18.98 -18.02
CA VAL A 652 -5.76 17.78 -17.21
C VAL A 652 -6.46 18.19 -15.92
N TYR A 653 -7.62 17.60 -15.66
CA TYR A 653 -8.55 18.09 -14.64
C TYR A 653 -9.09 16.96 -13.76
N GLY A 654 -9.07 17.14 -12.44
CA GLY A 654 -9.52 16.17 -11.45
C GLY A 654 -8.45 15.26 -10.86
N HIS A 655 -8.81 14.59 -9.77
CA HIS A 655 -7.89 13.81 -8.93
C HIS A 655 -7.46 12.46 -9.52
N HIS A 656 -8.19 11.93 -10.51
CA HIS A 656 -7.91 10.62 -11.08
C HIS A 656 -6.74 10.68 -12.07
N PHE A 657 -5.87 9.67 -11.97
CA PHE A 657 -4.76 9.47 -12.89
C PHE A 657 -5.26 8.99 -14.25
N ARG A 658 -4.67 9.52 -15.32
CA ARG A 658 -4.96 9.11 -16.69
C ARG A 658 -3.73 9.23 -17.56
N LYS A 659 -3.68 8.43 -18.61
CA LYS A 659 -2.71 8.55 -19.69
C LYS A 659 -2.92 9.88 -20.44
N VAL A 660 -1.86 10.68 -20.53
CA VAL A 660 -1.85 11.97 -21.24
C VAL A 660 -0.66 11.97 -22.21
N PRO A 661 -0.88 12.24 -23.51
CA PRO A 661 0.21 12.33 -24.47
C PRO A 661 1.12 13.50 -24.11
N ILE A 662 2.43 13.31 -24.26
CA ILE A 662 3.43 14.34 -23.97
C ILE A 662 4.30 14.57 -25.21
N ALA A 663 4.66 15.83 -25.46
CA ALA A 663 5.64 16.12 -26.50
C ALA A 663 7.02 15.60 -26.07
N PRO A 664 7.87 15.09 -26.97
CA PRO A 664 9.22 14.61 -26.63
C PRO A 664 10.03 15.64 -25.83
N GLN A 665 9.77 16.93 -26.07
CA GLN A 665 10.51 18.06 -25.50
C GLN A 665 10.22 18.27 -24.01
N THR A 666 9.13 17.67 -23.51
CA THR A 666 8.78 17.70 -22.09
C THR A 666 9.73 16.84 -21.26
N ASN A 667 10.37 15.82 -21.85
CA ASN A 667 11.23 14.86 -21.15
C ASN A 667 10.55 14.23 -19.91
N ARG A 668 9.25 13.89 -20.01
CA ARG A 668 8.44 13.30 -18.92
C ARG A 668 7.96 11.87 -19.19
N GLY A 669 8.62 11.19 -20.12
CA GLY A 669 8.29 9.81 -20.49
C GLY A 669 9.03 8.78 -19.65
N GLY A 670 8.30 7.81 -19.10
CA GLY A 670 8.85 6.67 -18.36
C GLY A 670 9.24 6.97 -16.91
N LEU A 671 9.50 5.90 -16.14
CA LEU A 671 9.67 5.94 -14.68
C LEU A 671 10.85 6.79 -14.21
N LEU A 672 11.90 6.89 -15.02
CA LEU A 672 13.10 7.69 -14.68
C LEU A 672 12.78 9.18 -14.51
N THR A 673 11.67 9.63 -15.07
CA THR A 673 11.25 11.04 -15.11
C THR A 673 10.12 11.37 -14.13
N ASN A 674 9.57 10.34 -13.47
CA ASN A 674 8.51 10.47 -12.46
C ASN A 674 9.00 11.26 -11.25
N ALA A 675 8.10 12.03 -10.64
CA ALA A 675 8.44 12.99 -9.60
C ALA A 675 8.96 12.30 -8.35
N ALA A 676 8.32 11.23 -7.86
CA ALA A 676 8.81 10.50 -6.69
C ALA A 676 10.25 9.99 -6.89
N ILE A 677 10.56 9.46 -8.07
CA ILE A 677 11.89 8.92 -8.38
C ILE A 677 12.94 10.03 -8.41
N MET A 678 12.63 11.15 -9.04
CA MET A 678 13.52 12.31 -9.09
C MET A 678 13.75 12.91 -7.69
N THR A 679 12.69 13.00 -6.89
CA THR A 679 12.67 13.62 -5.56
C THR A 679 13.41 12.79 -4.52
N MET A 680 13.13 11.47 -4.42
CA MET A 680 13.79 10.62 -3.42
C MET A 680 15.29 10.42 -3.68
N ASN A 681 15.76 10.73 -4.89
CA ASN A 681 17.17 10.71 -5.27
C ASN A 681 17.76 12.14 -5.41
N SER A 682 17.27 13.08 -4.59
CA SER A 682 17.78 14.44 -4.45
C SER A 682 17.98 14.79 -2.96
N ASP A 683 18.62 15.92 -2.66
CA ASP A 683 18.67 16.49 -1.29
C ASP A 683 17.69 17.65 -1.07
N GLY A 684 16.89 17.99 -2.09
CA GLY A 684 15.93 19.09 -2.09
C GLY A 684 16.45 20.39 -2.69
N THR A 685 17.76 20.64 -2.62
CA THR A 685 18.39 21.79 -3.28
C THR A 685 18.91 21.39 -4.65
N ASP A 686 19.60 20.26 -4.71
CA ASP A 686 20.28 19.76 -5.90
C ASP A 686 19.88 18.32 -6.23
N SER A 687 19.98 18.00 -7.51
CA SER A 687 19.99 16.60 -7.97
C SER A 687 21.23 15.91 -7.40
N HIS A 688 21.11 14.64 -7.00
CA HIS A 688 22.25 13.85 -6.54
C HIS A 688 22.59 12.74 -7.55
N PRO A 689 23.53 12.98 -8.50
CA PRO A 689 23.81 12.04 -9.60
C PRO A 689 24.21 10.65 -9.11
N LEU A 690 25.01 10.57 -8.04
CA LEU A 690 25.42 9.29 -7.44
C LEU A 690 24.21 8.47 -6.97
N LYS A 691 23.30 9.06 -6.17
CA LYS A 691 22.08 8.36 -5.70
C LYS A 691 21.22 7.88 -6.86
N ARG A 692 21.05 8.71 -7.90
CA ARG A 692 20.30 8.34 -9.11
C ARG A 692 20.96 7.19 -9.88
N GLY A 693 22.29 7.24 -10.06
CA GLY A 693 23.06 6.19 -10.72
C GLY A 693 22.95 4.86 -9.98
N VAL A 694 23.18 4.86 -8.66
CA VAL A 694 23.04 3.67 -7.80
C VAL A 694 21.61 3.13 -7.84
N TRP A 695 20.60 3.99 -7.78
CA TRP A 695 19.21 3.57 -7.86
C TRP A 695 18.89 2.94 -9.22
N MET A 696 19.32 3.53 -10.33
CA MET A 696 19.09 2.99 -11.68
C MET A 696 19.77 1.63 -11.86
N LEU A 697 21.03 1.52 -11.46
CA LEU A 697 21.81 0.28 -11.47
C LEU A 697 21.11 -0.82 -10.67
N LYS A 698 20.66 -0.50 -9.45
CA LYS A 698 20.02 -1.47 -8.55
C LYS A 698 18.58 -1.83 -8.94
N ARG A 699 17.77 -0.87 -9.39
CA ARG A 699 16.31 -1.07 -9.58
C ARG A 699 15.88 -1.31 -11.01
N ILE A 700 16.65 -0.85 -11.99
CA ILE A 700 16.30 -0.93 -13.41
C ILE A 700 17.20 -1.90 -14.16
N LEU A 701 18.52 -1.89 -13.87
CA LEU A 701 19.50 -2.66 -14.63
C LEU A 701 19.92 -3.99 -13.98
N ASP A 702 19.58 -4.21 -12.71
CA ASP A 702 19.98 -5.39 -11.93
C ASP A 702 21.51 -5.59 -11.86
N ASP A 703 22.24 -4.47 -11.72
CA ASP A 703 23.71 -4.42 -11.66
C ASP A 703 24.16 -3.46 -10.53
N PRO A 704 23.83 -3.76 -9.25
CA PRO A 704 24.12 -2.85 -8.15
C PRO A 704 25.64 -2.65 -7.99
N PRO A 705 26.09 -1.46 -7.53
CA PRO A 705 27.50 -1.24 -7.24
C PRO A 705 27.99 -2.22 -6.15
N PRO A 706 29.29 -2.57 -6.15
CA PRO A 706 29.85 -3.47 -5.14
C PRO A 706 29.67 -2.87 -3.74
N PRO A 707 29.54 -3.72 -2.69
CA PRO A 707 29.48 -3.25 -1.32
C PRO A 707 30.76 -2.46 -0.96
N PRO A 708 30.66 -1.49 -0.03
CA PRO A 708 31.84 -0.77 0.44
C PRO A 708 32.85 -1.77 1.06
N PRO A 709 34.17 -1.55 0.88
CA PRO A 709 35.18 -2.41 1.49
C PRO A 709 35.01 -2.41 3.03
N PRO A 710 35.11 -3.57 3.70
CA PRO A 710 34.83 -3.69 5.14
C PRO A 710 35.75 -2.88 6.07
N ASN A 711 36.86 -2.33 5.57
CA ASN A 711 37.88 -1.63 6.35
C ASN A 711 38.10 -0.16 5.93
N VAL A 712 37.09 0.52 5.37
CA VAL A 712 37.19 1.98 5.21
C VAL A 712 36.87 2.63 6.56
N PRO A 713 37.84 3.28 7.24
CA PRO A 713 37.54 4.00 8.48
C PRO A 713 36.47 5.06 8.22
N GLU A 714 35.51 5.21 9.13
CA GLU A 714 34.54 6.31 9.07
C GLU A 714 35.31 7.64 8.99
N VAL A 715 34.98 8.44 7.98
CA VAL A 715 35.57 9.76 7.81
C VAL A 715 35.15 10.61 9.01
N ASP A 716 36.11 11.01 9.84
CA ASP A 716 35.84 11.92 10.95
C ASP A 716 35.48 13.30 10.42
N LEU A 717 34.18 13.57 10.31
CA LEU A 717 33.65 14.85 9.84
C LEU A 717 33.90 16.00 10.83
N THR A 718 34.48 15.73 12.00
CA THR A 718 34.95 16.76 12.94
C THR A 718 36.38 17.23 12.66
N ASP A 719 37.10 16.57 11.75
CA ASP A 719 38.43 17.00 11.29
C ASP A 719 38.34 18.31 10.46
N PRO A 720 38.94 19.42 10.93
CA PRO A 720 38.93 20.71 10.25
C PRO A 720 39.57 20.69 8.86
N GLU A 721 40.47 19.76 8.57
CA GLU A 721 41.12 19.61 7.25
C GLU A 721 40.17 18.93 6.25
N ILE A 722 39.37 17.95 6.70
CA ILE A 722 38.38 17.25 5.87
C ILE A 722 37.22 18.19 5.48
N LEU A 723 36.82 19.08 6.40
CA LEU A 723 35.82 20.12 6.15
C LEU A 723 36.24 21.15 5.08
N LYS A 724 37.53 21.27 4.78
CA LYS A 724 38.06 22.15 3.71
C LYS A 724 38.13 21.45 2.35
N MET A 725 38.04 20.12 2.31
CA MET A 725 38.10 19.36 1.06
C MET A 725 36.80 19.50 0.27
N THR A 726 36.91 19.46 -1.07
CA THR A 726 35.73 19.40 -1.96
C THR A 726 35.02 18.05 -1.82
N LEU A 727 33.74 17.98 -2.20
CA LEU A 727 32.96 16.72 -2.14
C LEU A 727 33.65 15.57 -2.88
N LYS A 728 34.31 15.86 -4.01
CA LYS A 728 35.10 14.91 -4.81
C LYS A 728 36.41 14.46 -4.14
N ALA A 729 36.93 15.23 -3.20
CA ALA A 729 38.13 14.90 -2.44
C ALA A 729 37.81 14.19 -1.11
N ARG A 730 36.54 14.19 -0.68
CA ARG A 730 36.03 13.46 0.50
C ARG A 730 35.49 12.06 0.17
N ILE A 731 35.20 11.80 -1.11
CA ILE A 731 34.76 10.53 -1.69
C ILE A 731 35.96 9.93 -2.42
#